data_AF-A0A139XY32-F1
#
_entry.id   AF-A0A139XY32-F1
#
_cell.length_a   1.000
_cell.length_b   1.000
_cell.length_c   1.000
_cell.angle_alpha   90.00
_cell.angle_beta   90.00
_cell.angle_gamma   90.00
#
_symmetry.space_group_name_H-M   'P 1'
#
loop_
_entity.id
_entity.type
_entity.pdbx_description
1 polymer ?
#
loop_
_entity_poly.entity_id
_entity_poly.type
_entity_poly.pdbx_seq_one_letter_code
_entity_poly.pdbx_strand_id
1 'polypeptide(L)'
;MNLLPSSIEEFRKRSYWNAFFRSRGDRAFEWYGSYSEYKAILDSLDLRVPAGARKERTREATEREHGLREGSAEAVPTRLEKQKEENGERSAAGDGDKNRGSRILHVGCGNSELAAELVEDGYTSVVNVDFSPVVISNMRRRFRHLRSALEWECLDVRNGALVKQFGSDSFDVVLDKGFLDAYISRDPEHCAAASEGGANGRGNCQLSETNVKSSNAWDYREEAQVYLHSVLNVLKPGGVYILITLAQDYLAKELVRSLHAAPLAHVKIYPLSHKSSVSSSSPLPYLFAFTKSLSAAPVEGSALQPVKGKPPLACTIVADQSLGSANETFAIWELPKRVVAINKWRFFQSAIHHRQPGSRSTVSVHRQKAGDDSAAYSIAVYDRVFEETCDEKKKKKDARKTDKKRSSHKTAALLVPLGQECSWLYATPEGNQELACQAGVSRLLVVTAGVDQFHATSAGREGPSVGGQKASVFDAMKEELAPYLADLALPGGGEIPVLVVSEETSVHAELACVRSPLAGWITVRDVECEAESDGKRGAKTDEETYVCRQMIFSCNPQAVQSEVKIRLPAAKSEGSRPPEFLFCQSTCAYHLAIAAAFALLPEETLSRDAPQKPTLVASLLGLGGGVLAQLLVCLFGASFELHLACVDLDPVVLQLATQFFAFHEAPPTLTATVDDALAFVERLPAHSQDVLVVDINNSASSSALTCPSEAMLQANVLECMRTKLRPGGILLFNLLSRCPQSKREIIGRLTSIFSFVSAFSMPADVNELIVCGTAPPSHVTTPADLQARLDALFSAVGEDLSKVGADDARMLAAEKSTWRGWSQRWRILENSKREDTDMSST
;
A
#
# COMPACT_ATOMS: atom_id res chain seq x y z
N MET A 1 4.97 4.32 -29.54
CA MET A 1 6.08 5.05 -28.90
C MET A 1 5.69 5.30 -27.46
N ASN A 2 6.58 5.00 -26.52
CA ASN A 2 6.39 5.40 -25.13
C ASN A 2 6.29 6.93 -25.09
N LEU A 3 5.22 7.45 -24.48
CA LEU A 3 4.98 8.89 -24.35
C LEU A 3 5.90 9.54 -23.30
N LEU A 4 6.54 8.72 -22.47
CA LEU A 4 7.42 9.13 -21.39
C LEU A 4 8.88 8.82 -21.76
N PRO A 5 9.84 9.65 -21.31
CA PRO A 5 11.27 9.35 -21.45
C PRO A 5 11.64 8.05 -20.74
N SER A 6 12.72 7.41 -21.21
CA SER A 6 13.19 6.11 -20.68
C SER A 6 14.02 6.29 -19.41
N SER A 7 14.54 7.49 -19.16
CA SER A 7 15.22 7.87 -17.93
C SER A 7 14.88 9.30 -17.52
N ILE A 8 15.05 9.61 -16.23
CA ILE A 8 14.71 10.94 -15.68
C ILE A 8 15.61 12.04 -16.28
N GLU A 9 16.86 11.72 -16.61
CA GLU A 9 17.75 12.66 -17.30
C GLU A 9 17.22 13.14 -18.65
N GLU A 10 16.47 12.31 -19.37
CA GLU A 10 15.98 12.66 -20.71
C GLU A 10 14.96 13.80 -20.68
N PHE A 11 14.23 13.99 -19.58
CA PHE A 11 13.35 15.16 -19.40
C PHE A 11 14.10 16.49 -19.57
N ARG A 12 15.40 16.51 -19.24
CA ARG A 12 16.26 17.70 -19.32
C ARG A 12 17.00 17.81 -20.65
N LYS A 13 16.97 16.78 -21.51
CA LYS A 13 17.73 16.74 -22.76
C LYS A 13 16.91 17.31 -23.91
N ARG A 14 17.35 18.46 -24.45
CA ARG A 14 16.76 19.07 -25.66
C ARG A 14 16.69 18.11 -26.85
N SER A 15 17.66 17.19 -26.98
CA SER A 15 17.68 16.17 -28.04
C SER A 15 16.49 15.22 -27.97
N TYR A 16 16.11 14.78 -26.77
CA TYR A 16 14.92 13.94 -26.54
C TYR A 16 13.67 14.65 -27.03
N TRP A 17 13.43 15.87 -26.55
CA TRP A 17 12.24 16.66 -26.94
C TRP A 17 12.20 16.98 -28.43
N ASN A 18 13.35 17.30 -29.04
CA ASN A 18 13.43 17.48 -30.49
C ASN A 18 13.00 16.21 -31.26
N ALA A 19 13.43 15.03 -30.80
CA ALA A 19 13.03 13.76 -31.41
C ALA A 19 11.53 13.48 -31.19
N PHE A 20 11.05 13.68 -29.97
CA PHE A 20 9.65 13.55 -29.59
C PHE A 20 8.74 14.41 -30.49
N PHE A 21 9.02 15.71 -30.62
CA PHE A 21 8.19 16.62 -31.41
C PHE A 21 8.28 16.38 -32.92
N ARG A 22 9.43 15.91 -33.45
CA ARG A 22 9.51 15.46 -34.86
C ARG A 22 8.62 14.26 -35.11
N SER A 23 8.66 13.28 -34.22
CA SER A 23 7.93 12.02 -34.37
C SER A 23 6.41 12.17 -34.23
N ARG A 24 5.97 13.17 -33.45
CA ARG A 24 4.57 13.40 -33.13
C ARG A 24 3.81 14.16 -34.22
N GLY A 25 4.51 15.04 -34.96
CA GLY A 25 3.92 15.91 -35.97
C GLY A 25 2.96 16.93 -35.35
N ASP A 26 1.78 17.10 -35.96
CA ASP A 26 0.77 18.09 -35.55
C ASP A 26 -0.17 17.61 -34.41
N ARG A 27 0.02 16.40 -33.88
CA ARG A 27 -0.83 15.88 -32.79
C ARG A 27 -0.46 16.53 -31.45
N ALA A 28 -1.36 17.31 -30.86
CA ALA A 28 -1.15 17.97 -29.57
C ALA A 28 -0.86 16.98 -28.42
N PHE A 29 -0.18 17.46 -27.39
CA PHE A 29 0.03 16.75 -26.12
C PHE A 29 -0.30 17.66 -24.95
N GLU A 30 -1.07 17.13 -24.00
CA GLU A 30 -1.41 17.85 -22.78
C GLU A 30 -0.89 17.12 -21.56
N TRP A 31 0.05 17.75 -20.86
CA TRP A 31 0.38 17.37 -19.48
C TRP A 31 -0.69 17.89 -18.53
N TYR A 32 -1.12 17.03 -17.61
CA TYR A 32 -1.93 17.37 -16.43
C TYR A 32 -3.35 17.89 -16.68
N GLY A 33 -3.88 17.72 -17.89
CA GLY A 33 -5.23 18.14 -18.26
C GLY A 33 -5.28 19.22 -19.34
N SER A 34 -6.50 19.47 -19.83
CA SER A 34 -6.82 20.44 -20.88
C SER A 34 -7.28 21.79 -20.32
N TYR A 35 -7.31 22.85 -21.14
CA TYR A 35 -7.77 24.17 -20.71
C TYR A 35 -9.18 24.17 -20.09
N SER A 36 -10.07 23.32 -20.60
CA SER A 36 -11.44 23.18 -20.12
C SER A 36 -11.53 22.85 -18.61
N GLU A 37 -10.52 22.16 -18.07
CA GLU A 37 -10.44 21.79 -16.65
C GLU A 37 -10.02 22.97 -15.77
N TYR A 38 -9.29 23.93 -16.33
CA TYR A 38 -8.77 25.09 -15.59
C TYR A 38 -9.59 26.35 -15.80
N LYS A 39 -10.41 26.43 -16.85
CA LYS A 39 -11.11 27.64 -17.27
C LYS A 39 -11.82 28.35 -16.11
N ALA A 40 -12.64 27.64 -15.35
CA ALA A 40 -13.36 28.21 -14.22
C ALA A 40 -12.43 28.76 -13.12
N ILE A 41 -11.30 28.10 -12.89
CA ILE A 41 -10.27 28.55 -11.94
C ILE A 41 -9.60 29.82 -12.45
N LEU A 42 -9.17 29.84 -13.72
CA LEU A 42 -8.51 30.99 -14.33
C LEU A 42 -9.44 32.21 -14.42
N ASP A 43 -10.73 31.99 -14.71
CA ASP A 43 -11.77 33.03 -14.67
C ASP A 43 -11.91 33.61 -13.25
N SER A 44 -11.86 32.77 -12.20
CA SER A 44 -11.94 33.22 -10.81
C SER A 44 -10.74 34.07 -10.35
N LEU A 45 -9.61 33.97 -11.07
CA LEU A 45 -8.39 34.71 -10.80
C LEU A 45 -8.31 36.05 -11.56
N ASP A 46 -9.30 36.35 -12.40
CA ASP A 46 -9.41 37.59 -13.18
C ASP A 46 -8.15 37.89 -14.01
N LEU A 47 -7.61 36.85 -14.66
CA LEU A 47 -6.34 36.91 -15.39
C LEU A 47 -6.39 37.71 -16.69
N ARG A 48 -7.57 38.08 -17.19
CA ARG A 48 -7.72 38.93 -18.39
C ARG A 48 -7.40 40.40 -18.11
N VAL A 49 -7.52 40.82 -16.85
CA VAL A 49 -7.23 42.19 -16.41
C VAL A 49 -5.74 42.30 -16.04
N PRO A 50 -5.01 43.28 -16.60
CA PRO A 50 -3.60 43.52 -16.27
C PRO A 50 -3.37 43.68 -14.77
N ALA A 51 -2.19 43.28 -14.28
CA ALA A 51 -1.87 43.20 -12.86
C ALA A 51 -2.12 44.52 -12.10
N GLY A 52 -1.72 45.66 -12.68
CA GLY A 52 -1.91 46.98 -12.08
C GLY A 52 -3.35 47.49 -12.04
N ALA A 53 -4.28 46.86 -12.78
CA ALA A 53 -5.70 47.22 -12.83
C ALA A 53 -6.60 46.26 -12.02
N ARG A 54 -6.06 45.14 -11.54
CA ARG A 54 -6.82 44.17 -10.74
C ARG A 54 -7.08 44.77 -9.34
N LYS A 55 -8.33 45.13 -9.06
CA LYS A 55 -8.72 45.57 -7.70
C LYS A 55 -8.52 44.41 -6.74
N GLU A 56 -7.74 44.63 -5.68
CA GLU A 56 -7.75 43.76 -4.50
C GLU A 56 -9.19 43.73 -3.99
N ARG A 57 -9.92 42.62 -4.20
CA ARG A 57 -11.20 42.42 -3.53
C ARG A 57 -10.89 42.14 -2.06
N THR A 58 -10.80 43.20 -1.26
CA THR A 58 -10.78 43.10 0.19
C THR A 58 -12.07 42.43 0.68
N ARG A 59 -11.91 41.72 1.81
CA ARG A 59 -12.84 40.79 2.47
C ARG A 59 -14.34 41.17 2.55
N GLU A 60 -14.72 42.42 2.34
CA GLU A 60 -16.09 42.92 2.56
C GLU A 60 -17.06 42.69 1.38
N ALA A 61 -16.57 42.38 0.17
CA ALA A 61 -17.45 42.17 -0.98
C ALA A 61 -18.16 40.80 -0.98
N THR A 62 -17.59 39.81 -0.29
CA THR A 62 -18.16 38.45 -0.18
C THR A 62 -19.40 38.37 0.71
N GLU A 63 -19.61 39.34 1.61
CA GLU A 63 -20.74 39.34 2.53
C GLU A 63 -22.00 40.01 1.94
N ARG A 64 -21.88 40.80 0.87
CA ARG A 64 -23.01 41.51 0.26
C ARG A 64 -23.75 40.76 -0.84
N GLU A 65 -23.15 39.72 -1.44
CA GLU A 65 -23.86 38.86 -2.42
C GLU A 65 -24.76 37.79 -1.75
N HIS A 66 -24.66 37.62 -0.43
CA HIS A 66 -25.49 36.68 0.34
C HIS A 66 -26.80 37.25 0.89
N GLY A 67 -27.09 38.53 0.64
CA GLY A 67 -28.31 39.18 1.13
C GLY A 67 -28.97 40.01 0.05
N LEU A 68 -29.65 39.34 -0.91
CA LEU A 68 -30.83 39.84 -1.64
C LEU A 68 -31.23 38.83 -2.74
N ARG A 69 -31.94 37.77 -2.34
CA ARG A 69 -32.85 37.03 -3.23
C ARG A 69 -34.13 36.68 -2.48
N GLU A 70 -34.99 37.68 -2.34
CA GLU A 70 -36.44 37.47 -2.34
C GLU A 70 -37.08 38.55 -3.20
N GLY A 71 -37.91 38.13 -4.16
CA GLY A 71 -38.95 38.98 -4.73
C GLY A 71 -38.77 39.47 -6.16
N SER A 72 -39.63 38.91 -7.02
CA SER A 72 -40.21 39.51 -8.24
C SER A 72 -39.40 39.60 -9.53
N ALA A 73 -39.99 38.97 -10.55
CA ALA A 73 -39.71 39.18 -11.96
C ALA A 73 -40.20 40.57 -12.39
N GLU A 74 -39.41 41.29 -13.20
CA GLU A 74 -39.91 42.04 -14.36
C GLU A 74 -38.79 42.75 -15.16
N ALA A 75 -39.03 42.79 -16.48
CA ALA A 75 -38.62 43.77 -17.49
C ALA A 75 -37.13 44.06 -17.77
N VAL A 76 -36.72 43.65 -18.97
CA VAL A 76 -35.59 44.19 -19.75
C VAL A 76 -35.92 45.60 -20.25
N PRO A 77 -35.00 46.59 -20.14
CA PRO A 77 -35.03 47.74 -21.02
C PRO A 77 -33.74 47.88 -21.85
N THR A 78 -33.93 47.83 -23.16
CA THR A 78 -33.08 48.38 -24.22
C THR A 78 -33.08 49.91 -24.22
N ARG A 79 -31.91 50.58 -24.32
CA ARG A 79 -31.72 51.88 -25.02
C ARG A 79 -30.22 52.22 -25.13
N LEU A 80 -29.60 52.21 -26.31
CA LEU A 80 -29.46 53.29 -27.30
C LEU A 80 -28.70 54.53 -26.78
N GLU A 81 -27.49 54.69 -27.32
CA GLU A 81 -26.80 55.89 -27.80
C GLU A 81 -26.86 57.21 -26.99
N LYS A 82 -25.66 57.74 -26.71
CA LYS A 82 -25.35 59.15 -27.00
C LYS A 82 -23.85 59.39 -27.11
N GLN A 83 -23.43 59.71 -28.32
CA GLN A 83 -22.19 60.42 -28.63
C GLN A 83 -22.24 61.83 -28.04
N LYS A 84 -21.10 62.29 -27.51
CA LYS A 84 -20.74 63.71 -27.49
C LYS A 84 -19.25 63.82 -27.82
N GLU A 85 -18.99 64.37 -29.00
CA GLU A 85 -17.72 64.94 -29.41
C GLU A 85 -17.45 66.21 -28.59
N GLU A 86 -16.20 66.40 -28.17
CA GLU A 86 -15.61 67.71 -27.96
C GLU A 86 -14.12 67.62 -28.34
N ASN A 87 -13.76 68.38 -29.38
CA ASN A 87 -12.40 68.57 -29.89
C ASN A 87 -11.61 69.54 -28.99
N GLY A 88 -10.32 69.29 -28.82
CA GLY A 88 -9.36 70.25 -28.25
C GLY A 88 -7.95 69.69 -28.19
N GLU A 89 -7.11 70.08 -29.15
CA GLU A 89 -5.72 69.71 -29.36
C GLU A 89 -4.83 69.84 -28.10
N ARG A 90 -3.99 68.83 -27.81
CA ARG A 90 -2.64 69.02 -27.25
C ARG A 90 -1.76 67.76 -27.27
N SER A 91 -0.58 67.95 -27.87
CA SER A 91 0.73 67.29 -27.69
C SER A 91 0.87 65.77 -27.85
N ALA A 92 1.64 65.39 -28.86
CA ALA A 92 2.26 64.09 -29.03
C ALA A 92 3.25 63.76 -27.90
N ALA A 93 2.86 62.85 -27.00
CA ALA A 93 3.76 61.99 -26.22
C ALA A 93 2.95 60.84 -25.57
N GLY A 94 3.14 59.61 -26.08
CA GLY A 94 2.88 58.33 -25.42
C GLY A 94 1.61 58.12 -24.59
N ASP A 95 0.50 57.72 -25.23
CA ASP A 95 -0.67 57.12 -24.53
C ASP A 95 -1.25 55.95 -25.34
N GLY A 96 -0.43 54.93 -25.59
CA GLY A 96 -0.78 53.75 -26.40
C GLY A 96 -1.22 52.50 -25.62
N ASP A 97 -1.29 52.55 -24.29
CA ASP A 97 -1.31 51.31 -23.47
C ASP A 97 -2.54 51.15 -22.54
N LYS A 98 -3.63 51.89 -22.76
CA LYS A 98 -4.82 51.80 -21.90
C LYS A 98 -5.86 50.74 -22.32
N ASN A 99 -5.59 49.94 -23.35
CA ASN A 99 -6.58 49.00 -23.89
C ASN A 99 -6.03 47.61 -24.26
N ARG A 100 -4.84 47.23 -23.76
CA ARG A 100 -4.28 45.89 -23.97
C ARG A 100 -4.62 44.99 -22.77
N GLY A 101 -5.11 43.78 -23.03
CA GLY A 101 -5.33 42.76 -22.00
C GLY A 101 -4.01 42.28 -21.40
N SER A 102 -4.08 41.41 -20.38
CA SER A 102 -2.89 40.86 -19.71
C SER A 102 -1.87 40.26 -20.67
N ARG A 103 -0.59 40.54 -20.42
CA ARG A 103 0.53 39.90 -21.12
C ARG A 103 0.95 38.63 -20.38
N ILE A 104 0.91 37.50 -21.08
CA ILE A 104 1.14 36.16 -20.52
C ILE A 104 2.44 35.57 -21.06
N LEU A 105 3.26 35.01 -20.18
CA LEU A 105 4.41 34.17 -20.55
C LEU A 105 4.08 32.71 -20.26
N HIS A 106 4.06 31.85 -21.27
CA HIS A 106 3.89 30.41 -21.14
C HIS A 106 5.25 29.69 -21.30
N VAL A 107 5.76 29.15 -20.20
CA VAL A 107 7.09 28.53 -20.13
C VAL A 107 7.02 27.02 -20.36
N GLY A 108 7.91 26.51 -21.21
CA GLY A 108 7.94 25.10 -21.60
C GLY A 108 6.68 24.72 -22.36
N CYS A 109 6.28 25.56 -23.31
CA CYS A 109 4.96 25.48 -23.94
C CYS A 109 4.71 24.15 -24.69
N GLY A 110 5.78 23.44 -25.08
CA GLY A 110 5.70 22.21 -25.84
C GLY A 110 4.79 22.37 -27.07
N ASN A 111 4.01 21.34 -27.36
CA ASN A 111 3.01 21.34 -28.42
C ASN A 111 1.56 21.36 -27.88
N SER A 112 1.36 21.97 -26.72
CA SER A 112 0.06 22.13 -26.06
C SER A 112 -0.84 23.12 -26.82
N GLU A 113 -2.15 22.86 -26.84
CA GLU A 113 -3.17 23.75 -27.40
C GLU A 113 -3.57 24.89 -26.46
N LEU A 114 -3.13 24.83 -25.19
CA LEU A 114 -3.47 25.79 -24.14
C LEU A 114 -3.33 27.25 -24.57
N ALA A 115 -2.26 27.60 -25.30
CA ALA A 115 -2.03 28.96 -25.76
C ALA A 115 -3.09 29.44 -26.76
N ALA A 116 -3.52 28.57 -27.68
CA ALA A 116 -4.58 28.88 -28.63
C ALA A 116 -5.95 28.93 -27.93
N GLU A 117 -6.23 27.99 -27.03
CA GLU A 117 -7.46 27.97 -26.24
C GLU A 117 -7.61 29.23 -25.35
N LEU A 118 -6.51 29.75 -24.79
CA LEU A 118 -6.49 31.05 -24.13
C LEU A 118 -6.88 32.17 -25.10
N VAL A 119 -6.33 32.20 -26.31
CA VAL A 119 -6.68 33.25 -27.29
C VAL A 119 -8.15 33.18 -27.68
N GLU A 120 -8.68 31.97 -27.88
CA GLU A 120 -10.10 31.74 -28.17
C GLU A 120 -11.02 32.19 -27.02
N ASP A 121 -10.54 32.09 -25.77
CA ASP A 121 -11.27 32.54 -24.57
C ASP A 121 -11.00 34.03 -24.21
N GLY A 122 -10.42 34.79 -25.14
CA GLY A 122 -10.33 36.26 -25.09
C GLY A 122 -9.00 36.82 -24.58
N TYR A 123 -7.97 36.00 -24.38
CA TYR A 123 -6.61 36.50 -24.07
C TYR A 123 -5.92 36.99 -25.34
N THR A 124 -5.25 38.13 -25.27
CA THR A 124 -4.80 38.85 -26.49
C THR A 124 -3.29 38.94 -26.66
N SER A 125 -2.50 38.53 -25.67
CA SER A 125 -1.05 38.62 -25.71
C SER A 125 -0.40 37.47 -24.93
N VAL A 126 0.01 36.42 -25.65
CA VAL A 126 0.65 35.23 -25.07
C VAL A 126 1.99 34.96 -25.75
N VAL A 127 3.07 35.01 -24.96
CA VAL A 127 4.43 34.69 -25.36
C VAL A 127 4.75 33.27 -24.91
N ASN A 128 5.09 32.39 -25.84
CA ASN A 128 5.35 30.99 -25.58
C ASN A 128 6.84 30.69 -25.74
N VAL A 129 7.47 30.10 -24.73
CA VAL A 129 8.89 29.74 -24.75
C VAL A 129 9.12 28.25 -24.58
N ASP A 130 10.05 27.71 -25.34
CA ASP A 130 10.53 26.32 -25.21
C ASP A 130 11.96 26.22 -25.72
N PHE A 131 12.80 25.38 -25.11
CA PHE A 131 14.18 25.19 -25.55
C PHE A 131 14.31 24.38 -26.85
N SER A 132 13.22 23.78 -27.35
CA SER A 132 13.18 22.97 -28.56
C SER A 132 12.87 23.85 -29.77
N PRO A 133 13.85 24.07 -30.67
CA PRO A 133 13.59 24.83 -31.90
C PRO A 133 12.60 24.09 -32.83
N VAL A 134 12.49 22.76 -32.69
CA VAL A 134 11.54 21.93 -33.45
C VAL A 134 10.12 22.31 -33.06
N VAL A 135 9.79 22.32 -31.77
CA VAL A 135 8.43 22.59 -31.33
C VAL A 135 8.02 24.02 -31.61
N ILE A 136 8.91 24.98 -31.37
CA ILE A 136 8.68 26.39 -31.68
C ILE A 136 8.39 26.60 -33.16
N SER A 137 9.15 25.95 -34.05
CA SER A 137 8.90 26.02 -35.50
C SER A 137 7.56 25.40 -35.91
N ASN A 138 7.20 24.26 -35.30
CA ASN A 138 5.94 23.58 -35.56
C ASN A 138 4.75 24.41 -35.09
N MET A 139 4.80 24.94 -33.87
CA MET A 139 3.72 25.72 -33.27
C MET A 139 3.52 27.06 -33.98
N ARG A 140 4.60 27.74 -34.36
CA ARG A 140 4.54 28.97 -35.17
C ARG A 140 3.88 28.73 -36.52
N ARG A 141 4.14 27.58 -37.17
CA ARG A 141 3.51 27.20 -38.43
C ARG A 141 2.02 26.89 -38.22
N ARG A 142 1.71 26.07 -37.21
CA ARG A 142 0.36 25.59 -36.89
C ARG A 142 -0.59 26.73 -36.55
N PHE A 143 -0.14 27.65 -35.70
CA PHE A 143 -0.95 28.77 -35.22
C PHE A 143 -0.64 30.11 -35.91
N ARG A 144 -0.13 30.07 -37.16
CA ARG A 144 0.18 31.28 -37.95
C ARG A 144 -0.99 32.26 -38.10
N HIS A 145 -2.22 31.74 -38.04
CA HIS A 145 -3.44 32.53 -38.15
C HIS A 145 -3.74 33.35 -36.88
N LEU A 146 -3.14 32.98 -35.73
CA LEU A 146 -3.22 33.69 -34.45
C LEU A 146 -1.97 34.54 -34.15
N ARG A 147 -1.12 34.82 -35.15
CA ARG A 147 0.17 35.52 -34.96
C ARG A 147 0.08 36.93 -34.36
N SER A 148 -1.11 37.53 -34.32
CA SER A 148 -1.35 38.83 -33.67
C SER A 148 -1.49 38.72 -32.15
N ALA A 149 -1.76 37.53 -31.63
CA ALA A 149 -1.93 37.26 -30.20
C ALA A 149 -0.89 36.26 -29.64
N LEU A 150 -0.33 35.39 -30.48
CA LEU A 150 0.65 34.37 -30.11
C LEU A 150 2.06 34.69 -30.62
N GLU A 151 2.98 34.86 -29.69
CA GLU A 151 4.43 34.93 -29.93
C GLU A 151 5.08 33.59 -29.52
N TRP A 152 6.11 33.17 -30.26
CA TRP A 152 6.80 31.90 -30.05
C TRP A 152 8.30 32.13 -30.07
N GLU A 153 9.00 31.79 -28.99
CA GLU A 153 10.44 32.04 -28.83
C GLU A 153 11.19 30.79 -28.40
N CYS A 154 12.28 30.48 -29.10
CA CYS A 154 13.15 29.37 -28.75
C CYS A 154 14.13 29.81 -27.67
N LEU A 155 13.80 29.55 -26.41
CA LEU A 155 14.54 30.05 -25.26
C LEU A 155 14.82 28.93 -24.25
N ASP A 156 16.08 28.86 -23.83
CA ASP A 156 16.52 28.00 -22.73
C ASP A 156 16.56 28.83 -21.46
N VAL A 157 15.67 28.55 -20.51
CA VAL A 157 15.42 29.42 -19.35
C VAL A 157 16.51 29.39 -18.28
N ARG A 158 17.52 28.51 -18.43
CA ARG A 158 18.70 28.41 -17.56
C ARG A 158 19.43 29.74 -17.42
N ASN A 159 20.18 29.90 -16.33
CA ASN A 159 21.08 31.04 -16.12
C ASN A 159 20.37 32.42 -16.22
N GLY A 160 19.11 32.49 -15.77
CA GLY A 160 18.31 33.72 -15.74
C GLY A 160 17.90 34.26 -17.11
N ALA A 161 17.82 33.40 -18.14
CA ALA A 161 17.57 33.84 -19.51
C ALA A 161 16.22 34.53 -19.70
N LEU A 162 15.21 34.21 -18.88
CA LEU A 162 13.91 34.91 -18.93
C LEU A 162 14.07 36.42 -18.69
N VAL A 163 14.80 36.80 -17.65
CA VAL A 163 15.04 38.21 -17.31
C VAL A 163 15.91 38.88 -18.37
N LYS A 164 16.94 38.18 -18.88
CA LYS A 164 17.81 38.70 -19.95
C LYS A 164 17.05 38.96 -21.25
N GLN A 165 16.10 38.10 -21.59
CA GLN A 165 15.34 38.20 -22.83
C GLN A 165 14.22 39.22 -22.76
N PHE A 166 13.48 39.26 -21.64
CA PHE A 166 12.25 40.03 -21.56
C PHE A 166 12.35 41.27 -20.67
N GLY A 167 13.34 41.34 -19.78
CA GLY A 167 13.42 42.36 -18.73
C GLY A 167 12.58 42.01 -17.50
N SER A 168 12.76 42.79 -16.44
CA SER A 168 11.96 42.68 -15.21
C SER A 168 10.55 43.25 -15.41
N ASP A 169 9.60 42.83 -14.58
CA ASP A 169 8.22 43.35 -14.51
C ASP A 169 7.52 43.47 -15.89
N SER A 170 7.71 42.46 -16.73
CA SER A 170 7.32 42.46 -18.14
C SER A 170 6.05 41.66 -18.44
N PHE A 171 5.57 40.86 -17.49
CA PHE A 171 4.39 40.00 -17.65
C PHE A 171 3.41 40.14 -16.49
N ASP A 172 2.11 40.10 -16.82
CA ASP A 172 1.02 40.10 -15.85
C ASP A 172 0.77 38.68 -15.31
N VAL A 173 1.01 37.66 -16.16
CA VAL A 173 0.86 36.25 -15.83
C VAL A 173 2.06 35.46 -16.36
N VAL A 174 2.58 34.54 -15.55
CA VAL A 174 3.49 33.49 -16.01
C VAL A 174 2.78 32.15 -15.82
N LEU A 175 2.76 31.31 -16.85
CA LEU A 175 2.13 30.00 -16.86
C LEU A 175 3.19 28.93 -17.08
N ASP A 176 3.24 27.95 -16.17
CA ASP A 176 4.07 26.76 -16.23
C ASP A 176 3.17 25.53 -16.07
N LYS A 177 3.17 24.64 -17.07
CA LYS A 177 2.37 23.41 -17.04
C LYS A 177 3.26 22.20 -17.25
N GLY A 178 3.73 21.65 -16.14
CA GLY A 178 4.64 20.51 -16.09
C GLY A 178 6.06 20.77 -16.59
N PHE A 179 6.41 22.02 -16.91
CA PHE A 179 7.78 22.36 -17.26
C PHE A 179 8.68 22.23 -16.03
N LEU A 180 8.28 22.79 -14.89
CA LEU A 180 9.07 22.69 -13.66
C LEU A 180 9.28 21.23 -13.22
N ASP A 181 8.24 20.38 -13.31
CA ASP A 181 8.35 18.95 -13.02
C ASP A 181 9.44 18.26 -13.87
N ALA A 182 9.49 18.56 -15.17
CA ALA A 182 10.52 18.03 -16.07
C ALA A 182 11.90 18.66 -15.84
N TYR A 183 11.95 19.95 -15.50
CA TYR A 183 13.18 20.73 -15.37
C TYR A 183 14.01 20.32 -14.14
N ILE A 184 13.34 20.10 -13.00
CA ILE A 184 13.99 19.78 -11.72
C ILE A 184 13.86 18.30 -11.33
N SER A 185 13.50 17.44 -12.28
CA SER A 185 13.35 16.00 -12.08
C SER A 185 14.64 15.37 -11.53
N ARG A 186 14.53 14.49 -10.53
CA ARG A 186 15.66 13.89 -9.78
C ARG A 186 15.64 12.35 -9.84
N ASP A 187 16.82 11.73 -9.95
CA ASP A 187 16.99 10.27 -9.86
C ASP A 187 16.80 9.72 -8.42
N PRO A 188 16.13 8.56 -8.23
CA PRO A 188 15.81 7.99 -6.91
C PRO A 188 17.02 7.64 -6.02
N GLU A 189 18.20 7.39 -6.59
CA GLU A 189 19.34 6.77 -5.87
C GLU A 189 20.01 7.65 -4.81
N HIS A 190 19.70 8.95 -4.72
CA HIS A 190 20.31 9.84 -3.71
C HIS A 190 19.55 9.91 -2.37
N CYS A 191 18.49 9.12 -2.16
CA CYS A 191 17.68 9.17 -0.92
C CYS A 191 18.32 8.45 0.28
N ALA A 192 19.27 7.53 0.06
CA ALA A 192 19.88 6.75 1.14
C ALA A 192 20.90 7.52 2.00
N ALA A 193 21.44 8.66 1.52
CA ALA A 193 22.57 9.34 2.18
C ALA A 193 22.18 10.56 3.04
N ALA A 194 20.92 10.97 3.08
CA ALA A 194 20.51 12.24 3.71
C ALA A 194 19.58 12.08 4.93
N SER A 195 19.21 10.85 5.32
CA SER A 195 18.34 10.58 6.47
C SER A 195 19.08 10.19 7.75
N GLU A 196 20.40 10.00 7.72
CA GLU A 196 21.22 9.81 8.93
C GLU A 196 21.91 11.13 9.32
N GLY A 197 21.17 12.01 9.99
CA GLY A 197 21.62 13.38 10.23
C GLY A 197 20.90 14.13 11.35
N GLY A 198 20.74 13.51 12.52
CA GLY A 198 20.86 14.20 13.81
C GLY A 198 19.59 14.73 14.49
N ALA A 199 19.28 14.12 15.64
CA ALA A 199 18.72 14.80 16.81
C ALA A 199 19.47 14.35 18.07
N ASN A 200 20.70 14.85 18.23
CA ASN A 200 21.32 15.29 19.51
C ASN A 200 22.83 15.33 19.40
N GLY A 201 23.41 16.48 19.75
CA GLY A 201 24.85 16.62 19.95
C GLY A 201 25.36 17.99 19.58
N ARG A 202 25.39 18.91 20.57
CA ARG A 202 26.32 20.04 20.54
C ARG A 202 27.74 19.47 20.63
N GLY A 203 28.34 19.20 19.49
CA GLY A 203 29.73 18.77 19.35
C GLY A 203 30.39 19.59 18.26
N ASN A 204 31.33 20.44 18.66
CA ASN A 204 32.16 21.22 17.74
C ASN A 204 33.08 20.25 16.97
N CYS A 205 32.76 19.95 15.72
CA CYS A 205 33.65 19.22 14.81
C CYS A 205 33.89 20.08 13.56
N GLN A 206 35.02 20.79 13.57
CA GLN A 206 35.71 21.19 12.34
C GLN A 206 36.04 19.92 11.55
N LEU A 207 35.24 19.63 10.54
CA LEU A 207 35.62 18.69 9.49
C LEU A 207 36.20 19.50 8.34
N SER A 208 37.45 19.15 8.03
CA SER A 208 38.30 19.72 7.00
C SER A 208 37.62 19.73 5.63
N GLU A 209 37.53 20.93 5.05
CA GLU A 209 37.20 21.21 3.67
C GLU A 209 38.29 20.66 2.72
N THR A 210 38.26 19.37 2.43
CA THR A 210 38.96 18.84 1.24
C THR A 210 38.11 17.75 0.60
N ASN A 211 36.97 18.15 0.04
CA ASN A 211 36.35 17.40 -1.03
C ASN A 211 36.25 18.32 -2.25
N VAL A 212 37.03 17.97 -3.28
CA VAL A 212 37.05 18.61 -4.58
C VAL A 212 35.62 18.60 -5.13
N LYS A 213 34.95 19.76 -5.10
CA LYS A 213 33.70 19.97 -5.84
C LYS A 213 34.03 19.72 -7.32
N SER A 214 33.51 18.63 -7.88
CA SER A 214 33.33 18.52 -9.32
C SER A 214 32.44 19.70 -9.74
N SER A 215 33.03 20.73 -10.33
CA SER A 215 32.40 22.03 -10.56
C SER A 215 31.31 22.04 -11.64
N ASN A 216 30.81 20.86 -12.06
CA ASN A 216 29.87 20.69 -13.18
C ASN A 216 28.70 19.72 -12.89
N ALA A 217 28.47 19.29 -11.65
CA ALA A 217 27.31 18.45 -11.33
C ALA A 217 26.02 19.30 -11.30
N TRP A 218 25.02 18.92 -12.09
CA TRP A 218 23.71 19.58 -12.11
C TRP A 218 23.02 19.48 -10.74
N ASP A 219 22.77 20.61 -10.07
CA ASP A 219 22.01 20.67 -8.83
C ASP A 219 20.58 21.17 -9.10
N TYR A 220 19.61 20.26 -9.01
CA TYR A 220 18.21 20.59 -9.22
C TYR A 220 17.67 21.64 -8.24
N ARG A 221 18.26 21.78 -7.04
CA ARG A 221 17.83 22.76 -6.03
C ARG A 221 18.23 24.17 -6.46
N GLU A 222 19.49 24.33 -6.89
CA GLU A 222 19.99 25.60 -7.41
C GLU A 222 19.21 26.01 -8.66
N GLU A 223 18.95 25.05 -9.57
CA GLU A 223 18.20 25.30 -10.79
C GLU A 223 16.73 25.66 -10.52
N ALA A 224 16.07 24.98 -9.58
CA ALA A 224 14.73 25.34 -9.11
C ALA A 224 14.70 26.78 -8.60
N GLN A 225 15.69 27.13 -7.77
CA GLN A 225 15.83 28.46 -7.22
C GLN A 225 16.01 29.50 -8.33
N VAL A 226 16.99 29.32 -9.21
CA VAL A 226 17.29 30.25 -10.33
C VAL A 226 16.06 30.46 -11.21
N TYR A 227 15.35 29.39 -11.55
CA TYR A 227 14.14 29.47 -12.36
C TYR A 227 13.03 30.24 -11.65
N LEU A 228 12.67 29.87 -10.42
CA LEU A 228 11.59 30.51 -9.67
C LEU A 228 11.88 32.00 -9.42
N HIS A 229 13.13 32.37 -9.14
CA HIS A 229 13.52 33.78 -9.01
C HIS A 229 13.38 34.53 -10.33
N SER A 230 13.74 33.89 -11.46
CA SER A 230 13.57 34.49 -12.78
C SER A 230 12.10 34.72 -13.13
N VAL A 231 11.22 33.77 -12.80
CA VAL A 231 9.76 33.90 -12.94
C VAL A 231 9.23 35.09 -12.13
N LEU A 232 9.64 35.22 -10.86
CA LEU A 232 9.21 36.33 -10.01
C LEU A 232 9.74 37.69 -10.50
N ASN A 233 10.92 37.73 -11.12
CA ASN A 233 11.50 38.96 -11.65
C ASN A 233 10.82 39.45 -12.93
N VAL A 234 10.41 38.55 -13.82
CA VAL A 234 9.67 38.95 -15.03
C VAL A 234 8.20 39.27 -14.75
N LEU A 235 7.64 38.85 -13.61
CA LEU A 235 6.28 39.20 -13.19
C LEU A 235 6.17 40.63 -12.68
N LYS A 236 5.17 41.38 -13.13
CA LYS A 236 4.80 42.69 -12.57
C LYS A 236 4.34 42.58 -11.11
N PRO A 237 4.46 43.65 -10.29
CA PRO A 237 3.75 43.73 -9.02
C PRO A 237 2.24 43.45 -9.19
N GLY A 238 1.66 42.60 -8.36
CA GLY A 238 0.27 42.11 -8.51
C GLY A 238 0.09 41.00 -9.56
N GLY A 239 1.14 40.67 -10.32
CA GLY A 239 1.13 39.59 -11.31
C GLY A 239 1.02 38.21 -10.66
N VAL A 240 0.58 37.22 -11.45
CA VAL A 240 0.31 35.87 -10.95
C VAL A 240 1.15 34.83 -11.68
N TYR A 241 1.87 34.02 -10.93
CA TYR A 241 2.50 32.80 -11.43
C TYR A 241 1.52 31.63 -11.27
N ILE A 242 1.11 31.04 -12.39
CA ILE A 242 0.28 29.84 -12.46
C ILE A 242 1.21 28.64 -12.71
N LEU A 243 1.25 27.72 -11.76
CA LEU A 243 2.00 26.47 -11.86
C LEU A 243 1.04 25.29 -11.80
N ILE A 244 0.98 24.51 -12.87
CA ILE A 244 0.20 23.27 -12.96
C ILE A 244 1.18 22.10 -12.90
N THR A 245 1.11 21.32 -11.82
CA THR A 245 2.15 20.36 -11.43
C THR A 245 1.56 19.15 -10.69
N LEU A 246 2.28 18.02 -10.66
CA LEU A 246 1.96 16.91 -9.73
C LEU A 246 2.38 17.20 -8.29
N ALA A 247 3.14 18.27 -8.05
CA ALA A 247 3.63 18.67 -6.73
C ALA A 247 4.32 17.53 -5.98
N GLN A 248 5.14 16.74 -6.67
CA GLN A 248 5.91 15.66 -6.06
C GLN A 248 6.74 16.21 -4.88
N ASP A 249 7.02 15.37 -3.87
CA ASP A 249 7.59 15.79 -2.59
C ASP A 249 8.85 16.69 -2.73
N TYR A 250 9.75 16.37 -3.66
CA TYR A 250 10.93 17.20 -3.91
C TYR A 250 10.58 18.59 -4.47
N LEU A 251 9.62 18.69 -5.40
CA LEU A 251 9.17 19.95 -5.98
C LEU A 251 8.46 20.80 -4.92
N ALA A 252 7.58 20.19 -4.12
CA ALA A 252 6.92 20.87 -3.02
C ALA A 252 7.94 21.44 -2.03
N LYS A 253 9.01 20.70 -1.70
CA LYS A 253 10.12 21.18 -0.87
C LYS A 253 10.87 22.36 -1.50
N GLU A 254 11.11 22.33 -2.81
CA GLU A 254 11.79 23.45 -3.50
C GLU A 254 10.91 24.70 -3.61
N LEU A 255 9.58 24.55 -3.74
CA LEU A 255 8.65 25.68 -3.62
C LEU A 255 8.77 26.34 -2.25
N VAL A 256 8.84 25.56 -1.16
CA VAL A 256 9.08 26.11 0.18
C VAL A 256 10.42 26.82 0.24
N ARG A 257 11.51 26.15 -0.13
CA ARG A 257 12.86 26.72 -0.05
C ARG A 257 12.99 28.03 -0.83
N SER A 258 12.47 28.04 -2.07
CA SER A 258 12.64 29.17 -2.98
C SER A 258 11.66 30.31 -2.73
N LEU A 259 10.45 30.03 -2.22
CA LEU A 259 9.36 31.02 -2.17
C LEU A 259 8.99 31.48 -0.75
N HIS A 260 9.48 30.83 0.32
CA HIS A 260 9.07 31.21 1.69
C HIS A 260 9.34 32.67 2.06
N ALA A 261 10.41 33.25 1.51
CA ALA A 261 10.81 34.64 1.73
C ALA A 261 10.59 35.51 0.48
N ALA A 262 9.93 34.99 -0.56
CA ALA A 262 9.65 35.73 -1.79
C ALA A 262 8.67 36.89 -1.54
N PRO A 263 8.69 37.92 -2.41
CA PRO A 263 7.76 39.05 -2.32
C PRO A 263 6.37 38.68 -2.84
N LEU A 264 5.79 37.60 -2.30
CA LEU A 264 4.45 37.11 -2.61
C LEU A 264 3.47 37.58 -1.54
N ALA A 265 2.23 37.85 -1.96
CA ALA A 265 1.12 38.22 -1.08
C ALA A 265 0.43 36.98 -0.51
N HIS A 266 0.09 36.01 -1.37
CA HIS A 266 -0.58 34.77 -1.01
C HIS A 266 -0.41 33.71 -2.12
N VAL A 267 -0.71 32.46 -1.79
CA VAL A 267 -0.78 31.34 -2.74
C VAL A 267 -2.16 30.72 -2.66
N LYS A 268 -2.86 30.59 -3.79
CA LYS A 268 -4.07 29.76 -3.88
C LYS A 268 -3.73 28.42 -4.53
N ILE A 269 -4.27 27.34 -3.98
CA ILE A 269 -3.99 25.97 -4.40
C ILE A 269 -5.31 25.31 -4.76
N TYR A 270 -5.41 24.82 -5.99
CA TYR A 270 -6.59 24.17 -6.53
C TYR A 270 -6.26 22.71 -6.86
N PRO A 271 -6.70 21.74 -6.05
CA PRO A 271 -6.55 20.32 -6.36
C PRO A 271 -7.44 19.93 -7.55
N LEU A 272 -6.85 19.53 -8.68
CA LEU A 272 -7.57 19.29 -9.93
C LEU A 272 -8.17 17.88 -9.95
N SER A 273 -9.49 17.74 -10.14
CA SER A 273 -10.16 16.44 -10.27
C SER A 273 -10.31 16.05 -11.74
N HIS A 274 -9.64 14.99 -12.18
CA HIS A 274 -9.89 14.43 -13.51
C HIS A 274 -11.27 13.77 -13.53
N LYS A 275 -12.23 14.37 -14.25
CA LYS A 275 -13.57 13.80 -14.47
C LYS A 275 -13.55 12.46 -15.22
N SER A 276 -12.41 12.08 -15.82
CA SER A 276 -12.24 10.92 -16.70
C SER A 276 -11.54 9.71 -16.06
N SER A 277 -10.98 9.81 -14.84
CA SER A 277 -10.29 8.66 -14.21
C SER A 277 -11.09 8.11 -13.02
N VAL A 278 -12.07 7.27 -13.32
CA VAL A 278 -12.74 6.42 -12.30
C VAL A 278 -11.81 5.29 -11.81
N SER A 279 -10.62 5.17 -12.40
CA SER A 279 -9.56 4.26 -11.99
C SER A 279 -8.21 4.86 -12.35
N SER A 280 -7.40 5.23 -11.35
CA SER A 280 -5.94 5.17 -11.44
C SER A 280 -5.31 5.59 -10.12
N SER A 281 -4.33 4.81 -9.66
CA SER A 281 -3.35 5.11 -8.60
C SER A 281 -2.40 6.29 -8.92
N SER A 282 -2.81 7.21 -9.78
CA SER A 282 -1.98 8.31 -10.28
C SER A 282 -2.06 9.53 -9.35
N PRO A 283 -0.93 10.22 -9.09
CA PRO A 283 -0.92 11.43 -8.27
C PRO A 283 -1.80 12.53 -8.86
N LEU A 284 -2.43 13.32 -7.99
CA LEU A 284 -3.32 14.39 -8.38
C LEU A 284 -2.52 15.58 -8.93
N PRO A 285 -2.92 16.17 -10.07
CA PRO A 285 -2.42 17.47 -10.48
C PRO A 285 -2.98 18.59 -9.59
N TYR A 286 -2.20 19.66 -9.43
CA TYR A 286 -2.55 20.86 -8.69
C TYR A 286 -2.31 22.08 -9.57
N LEU A 287 -3.19 23.07 -9.47
CA LEU A 287 -2.94 24.42 -9.97
C LEU A 287 -2.62 25.33 -8.79
N PHE A 288 -1.39 25.83 -8.75
CA PHE A 288 -0.94 26.85 -7.81
C PHE A 288 -1.00 28.22 -8.48
N ALA A 289 -1.57 29.20 -7.78
CA ALA A 289 -1.55 30.60 -8.17
C ALA A 289 -0.80 31.43 -7.12
N PHE A 290 0.43 31.81 -7.43
CA PHE A 290 1.27 32.65 -6.57
C PHE A 290 1.13 34.12 -6.99
N THR A 291 0.61 34.97 -6.10
CA THR A 291 0.40 36.39 -6.39
C THR A 291 1.57 37.23 -5.88
N LYS A 292 2.26 37.95 -6.77
CA LYS A 292 3.36 38.88 -6.41
C LYS A 292 2.79 40.10 -5.67
N SER A 293 3.44 40.51 -4.59
CA SER A 293 3.03 41.66 -3.77
C SER A 293 3.07 42.95 -4.60
N LEU A 294 2.10 43.86 -4.36
CA LEU A 294 2.04 45.18 -4.99
C LEU A 294 3.21 46.09 -4.58
N SER A 295 3.79 45.86 -3.40
CA SER A 295 4.94 46.60 -2.84
C SER A 295 6.30 45.93 -3.10
N ALA A 296 6.34 44.93 -3.99
CA ALA A 296 7.57 44.17 -4.26
C ALA A 296 8.64 45.03 -4.95
N ALA A 297 9.80 45.20 -4.32
CA ALA A 297 11.00 45.68 -5.00
C ALA A 297 11.53 44.59 -5.98
N PRO A 298 12.28 44.96 -7.02
CA PRO A 298 12.98 43.99 -7.88
C PRO A 298 13.86 43.05 -7.05
N VAL A 299 13.83 41.74 -7.35
CA VAL A 299 14.61 40.75 -6.58
C VAL A 299 16.06 40.75 -7.10
N GLU A 300 16.95 41.46 -6.41
CA GLU A 300 18.40 41.44 -6.66
C GLU A 300 19.13 40.42 -5.76
N GLY A 301 19.87 39.48 -6.38
CA GLY A 301 21.03 38.75 -5.82
C GLY A 301 20.94 38.01 -4.46
N SER A 302 21.13 36.68 -4.52
CA SER A 302 21.28 35.70 -3.42
C SER A 302 20.02 35.41 -2.57
N ALA A 303 20.02 34.24 -1.90
CA ALA A 303 18.88 33.63 -1.23
C ALA A 303 18.08 34.63 -0.38
N LEU A 304 16.79 34.77 -0.69
CA LEU A 304 15.85 35.60 0.04
C LEU A 304 15.89 35.23 1.54
N GLN A 305 16.41 36.13 2.37
CA GLN A 305 16.45 35.95 3.82
C GLN A 305 15.11 36.38 4.43
N PRO A 306 14.58 35.64 5.40
CA PRO A 306 13.34 36.01 6.07
C PRO A 306 13.49 37.36 6.79
N VAL A 307 12.60 38.31 6.49
CA VAL A 307 12.54 39.59 7.19
C VAL A 307 11.95 39.37 8.58
N LYS A 308 12.71 39.69 9.64
CA LYS A 308 12.23 39.59 11.04
C LYS A 308 10.90 40.34 11.20
N GLY A 309 9.87 39.63 11.66
CA GLY A 309 8.56 40.21 11.96
C GLY A 309 7.51 40.13 10.83
N LYS A 310 7.85 39.66 9.63
CA LYS A 310 6.86 39.42 8.57
C LYS A 310 6.13 38.08 8.82
N PRO A 311 4.79 38.02 8.74
CA PRO A 311 4.07 36.76 8.82
C PRO A 311 4.47 35.84 7.66
N PRO A 312 4.36 34.52 7.84
CA PRO A 312 4.72 33.59 6.80
C PRO A 312 3.81 33.67 5.59
N LEU A 313 4.32 33.32 4.42
CA LEU A 313 3.53 33.28 3.20
C LEU A 313 2.36 32.29 3.39
N ALA A 314 1.15 32.83 3.33
CA ALA A 314 -0.08 32.08 3.47
C ALA A 314 -0.41 31.33 2.16
N CYS A 315 -0.68 30.04 2.31
CA CYS A 315 -1.20 29.16 1.27
C CYS A 315 -2.65 28.79 1.62
N THR A 316 -3.55 28.94 0.65
CA THR A 316 -4.97 28.60 0.81
C THR A 316 -5.35 27.52 -0.19
N ILE A 317 -5.75 26.34 0.29
CA ILE A 317 -6.41 25.34 -0.54
C ILE A 317 -7.85 25.82 -0.75
N VAL A 318 -8.23 25.96 -2.01
CA VAL A 318 -9.58 26.35 -2.39
C VAL A 318 -10.42 25.08 -2.53
N ALA A 319 -11.41 24.95 -1.66
CA ALA A 319 -12.30 23.81 -1.63
C ALA A 319 -13.27 23.82 -2.82
N ASP A 320 -13.66 22.63 -3.28
CA ASP A 320 -14.74 22.48 -4.25
C ASP A 320 -16.07 22.81 -3.55
N GLN A 321 -16.68 23.94 -3.95
CA GLN A 321 -17.91 24.45 -3.35
C GLN A 321 -19.09 23.48 -3.52
N SER A 322 -19.04 22.54 -4.48
CA SER A 322 -20.07 21.50 -4.64
C SER A 322 -20.07 20.46 -3.52
N LEU A 323 -18.97 20.35 -2.75
CA LEU A 323 -18.78 19.39 -1.66
C LEU A 323 -18.96 20.01 -0.26
N GLY A 324 -19.36 21.28 -0.16
CA GLY A 324 -19.66 21.95 1.12
C GLY A 324 -18.46 22.13 2.06
N SER A 325 -17.23 21.94 1.57
CA SER A 325 -16.00 22.06 2.37
C SER A 325 -15.50 23.51 2.41
N ALA A 326 -14.90 23.92 3.54
CA ALA A 326 -14.33 25.26 3.71
C ALA A 326 -12.90 25.36 3.15
N ASN A 327 -12.48 26.57 2.76
CA ASN A 327 -11.09 26.83 2.38
C ASN A 327 -10.18 26.65 3.58
N GLU A 328 -9.05 25.97 3.38
CA GLU A 328 -8.03 25.76 4.40
C GLU A 328 -6.84 26.68 4.15
N THR A 329 -6.38 27.42 5.17
CA THR A 329 -5.20 28.29 5.05
C THR A 329 -4.11 27.86 6.04
N PHE A 330 -2.89 27.74 5.54
CA PHE A 330 -1.71 27.32 6.30
C PHE A 330 -0.46 28.09 5.82
N ALA A 331 0.62 28.00 6.58
CA ALA A 331 1.89 28.61 6.18
C ALA A 331 2.64 27.72 5.18
N ILE A 332 3.33 28.34 4.21
CA ILE A 332 3.97 27.62 3.09
C ILE A 332 4.88 26.44 3.51
N TRP A 333 5.53 26.46 4.68
CA TRP A 333 6.33 25.31 5.14
C TRP A 333 5.54 24.03 5.40
N GLU A 334 4.22 24.11 5.59
CA GLU A 334 3.34 22.94 5.71
C GLU A 334 2.99 22.32 4.34
N LEU A 335 3.33 23.00 3.23
CA LEU A 335 2.92 22.60 1.88
C LEU A 335 3.25 21.14 1.53
N PRO A 336 4.47 20.61 1.76
CA PRO A 336 4.76 19.21 1.44
C PRO A 336 3.87 18.22 2.20
N LYS A 337 3.59 18.50 3.48
CA LYS A 337 2.72 17.67 4.31
C LYS A 337 1.28 17.68 3.79
N ARG A 338 0.77 18.86 3.42
CA ARG A 338 -0.60 19.03 2.91
C ARG A 338 -0.79 18.35 1.57
N VAL A 339 0.15 18.48 0.64
CA VAL A 339 0.10 17.78 -0.67
C VAL A 339 0.10 16.26 -0.49
N VAL A 340 0.96 15.73 0.38
CA VAL A 340 0.96 14.28 0.70
C VAL A 340 -0.36 13.85 1.33
N ALA A 341 -0.90 14.62 2.27
CA ALA A 341 -2.17 14.32 2.92
C ALA A 341 -3.34 14.28 1.91
N ILE A 342 -3.42 15.25 1.00
CA ILE A 342 -4.47 15.31 -0.03
C ILE A 342 -4.36 14.13 -1.01
N ASN A 343 -3.15 13.83 -1.49
CA ASN A 343 -2.91 12.70 -2.40
C ASN A 343 -3.26 11.36 -1.74
N LYS A 344 -2.92 11.17 -0.45
CA LYS A 344 -3.36 10.01 0.32
C LYS A 344 -4.89 9.98 0.43
N TRP A 345 -5.50 11.07 0.90
CA TRP A 345 -6.94 11.12 1.19
C TRP A 345 -7.81 10.94 -0.05
N ARG A 346 -7.44 11.48 -1.22
CA ARG A 346 -8.22 11.28 -2.47
C ARG A 346 -8.18 9.85 -3.02
N PHE A 347 -7.03 9.18 -2.89
CA PHE A 347 -6.93 7.75 -3.20
C PHE A 347 -7.91 6.94 -2.33
N PHE A 348 -8.00 7.29 -1.04
CA PHE A 348 -8.94 6.66 -0.11
C PHE A 348 -10.41 7.05 -0.35
N GLN A 349 -10.73 8.33 -0.60
CA GLN A 349 -12.10 8.83 -0.69
C GLN A 349 -12.88 8.29 -1.92
N SER A 350 -12.22 8.18 -3.08
CA SER A 350 -12.86 7.70 -4.31
C SER A 350 -13.19 6.19 -4.25
N ALA A 351 -12.32 5.40 -3.63
CA ALA A 351 -12.48 3.96 -3.51
C ALA A 351 -13.40 3.55 -2.33
N ILE A 352 -13.38 4.29 -1.22
CA ILE A 352 -14.03 3.85 0.02
C ILE A 352 -15.52 4.23 0.07
N HIS A 353 -15.99 5.42 -0.33
CA HIS A 353 -17.43 5.74 -0.18
C HIS A 353 -18.35 4.99 -1.16
N HIS A 354 -17.79 4.40 -2.22
CA HIS A 354 -18.53 3.53 -3.11
C HIS A 354 -18.63 2.14 -2.51
N ARG A 355 -19.87 1.60 -2.45
CA ARG A 355 -20.08 0.23 -2.02
C ARG A 355 -19.55 -0.74 -3.07
N GLN A 356 -18.63 -1.61 -2.69
CA GLN A 356 -18.02 -2.65 -3.52
C GLN A 356 -18.31 -4.05 -2.93
N PRO A 357 -19.45 -4.67 -3.24
CA PRO A 357 -19.87 -5.93 -2.62
C PRO A 357 -18.79 -7.00 -2.70
N GLY A 358 -18.47 -7.63 -1.57
CA GLY A 358 -17.46 -8.68 -1.44
C GLY A 358 -16.03 -8.18 -1.33
N SER A 359 -15.79 -6.88 -1.53
CA SER A 359 -14.47 -6.27 -1.33
C SER A 359 -14.17 -6.11 0.15
N ARG A 360 -12.92 -6.42 0.52
CA ARG A 360 -12.34 -6.16 1.85
C ARG A 360 -11.07 -5.36 1.66
N SER A 361 -11.00 -4.17 2.23
CA SER A 361 -9.84 -3.28 2.16
C SER A 361 -9.43 -2.84 3.56
N THR A 362 -8.14 -2.73 3.84
CA THR A 362 -7.65 -2.37 5.19
C THR A 362 -7.01 -0.99 5.19
N VAL A 363 -7.36 -0.16 6.17
CA VAL A 363 -6.82 1.19 6.38
C VAL A 363 -6.10 1.25 7.72
N SER A 364 -4.86 1.72 7.73
CA SER A 364 -4.09 1.92 8.96
C SER A 364 -4.26 3.35 9.49
N VAL A 365 -4.56 3.49 10.78
CA VAL A 365 -4.67 4.78 11.49
C VAL A 365 -3.41 4.96 12.32
N HIS A 366 -2.70 6.07 12.12
CA HIS A 366 -1.46 6.39 12.86
C HIS A 366 -1.69 7.56 13.82
N ARG A 367 -1.12 7.50 15.03
CA ARG A 367 -1.14 8.63 15.97
C ARG A 367 -0.17 9.71 15.50
N GLN A 368 -0.57 10.97 15.58
CA GLN A 368 0.31 12.12 15.28
C GLN A 368 1.33 12.36 16.43
N LYS A 369 2.14 11.36 16.78
CA LYS A 369 3.32 11.55 17.65
C LYS A 369 4.57 11.61 16.79
N ALA A 370 5.44 12.58 17.06
CA ALA A 370 6.68 12.75 16.32
C ALA A 370 7.61 11.54 16.56
N GLY A 371 7.96 10.82 15.48
CA GLY A 371 8.95 9.73 15.52
C GLY A 371 8.36 8.32 15.64
N ASP A 372 7.04 8.16 15.70
CA ASP A 372 6.36 6.88 15.75
C ASP A 372 5.55 6.64 14.46
N ASP A 373 6.01 5.70 13.63
CA ASP A 373 5.39 5.31 12.36
C ASP A 373 4.45 4.09 12.53
N SER A 374 4.25 3.58 13.75
CA SER A 374 3.37 2.43 13.96
C SER A 374 1.90 2.82 13.79
N ALA A 375 1.11 1.90 13.21
CA ALA A 375 -0.32 2.08 13.11
C ALA A 375 -0.93 1.88 14.51
N ALA A 376 -1.60 2.90 15.03
CA ALA A 376 -2.35 2.83 16.26
C ALA A 376 -3.59 1.95 16.14
N TYR A 377 -4.19 1.85 14.94
CA TYR A 377 -5.30 0.96 14.63
C TYR A 377 -5.25 0.47 13.18
N SER A 378 -5.90 -0.65 12.90
CA SER A 378 -6.23 -1.08 11.55
C SER A 378 -7.74 -1.20 11.41
N ILE A 379 -8.30 -0.71 10.31
CA ILE A 379 -9.74 -0.75 10.02
C ILE A 379 -9.94 -1.48 8.70
N ALA A 380 -10.45 -2.70 8.76
CA ALA A 380 -10.88 -3.44 7.59
C ALA A 380 -12.31 -3.02 7.20
N VAL A 381 -12.44 -2.39 6.04
CA VAL A 381 -13.69 -2.01 5.38
C VAL A 381 -14.19 -3.22 4.58
N TYR A 382 -15.33 -3.77 4.95
CA TYR A 382 -15.97 -4.86 4.24
C TYR A 382 -17.38 -4.46 3.77
N ASP A 383 -17.66 -4.65 2.48
CA ASP A 383 -18.98 -4.41 1.91
C ASP A 383 -19.72 -5.73 1.69
N ARG A 384 -20.84 -5.90 2.40
CA ARG A 384 -21.64 -7.12 2.37
C ARG A 384 -22.09 -7.46 0.96
N VAL A 385 -22.04 -8.72 0.56
CA VAL A 385 -22.71 -9.23 -0.66
C VAL A 385 -24.19 -9.51 -0.33
N PHE A 386 -25.11 -9.01 -1.16
CA PHE A 386 -26.52 -9.41 -1.08
C PHE A 386 -26.73 -10.57 -2.06
N GLU A 387 -26.82 -11.79 -1.54
CA GLU A 387 -27.29 -12.91 -2.34
C GLU A 387 -28.82 -12.90 -2.36
N GLU A 388 -29.42 -12.71 -3.53
CA GLU A 388 -30.87 -12.91 -3.69
C GLU A 388 -31.18 -14.42 -3.62
N THR A 389 -31.28 -14.97 -2.42
CA THR A 389 -31.77 -16.34 -2.24
C THR A 389 -33.28 -16.39 -2.48
N CYS A 390 -33.78 -17.51 -3.01
CA CYS A 390 -35.21 -17.74 -3.27
C CYS A 390 -36.10 -17.54 -2.03
N ASP A 391 -35.55 -17.68 -0.82
CA ASP A 391 -36.25 -17.46 0.44
C ASP A 391 -36.50 -15.98 0.77
N GLU A 392 -35.66 -15.06 0.28
CA GLU A 392 -35.88 -13.62 0.47
C GLU A 392 -37.03 -13.09 -0.40
N LYS A 393 -37.29 -13.69 -1.57
CA LYS A 393 -38.50 -13.39 -2.37
C LYS A 393 -39.78 -13.75 -1.65
N LYS A 394 -39.78 -14.80 -0.82
CA LYS A 394 -40.89 -15.18 0.06
C LYS A 394 -41.05 -14.18 1.21
N LYS A 395 -39.96 -13.86 1.92
CA LYS A 395 -39.99 -12.88 3.03
C LYS A 395 -40.39 -11.46 2.58
N LYS A 396 -40.04 -11.03 1.36
CA LYS A 396 -40.45 -9.73 0.80
C LYS A 396 -41.96 -9.63 0.52
N LYS A 397 -42.63 -10.77 0.34
CA LYS A 397 -44.09 -10.86 0.15
C LYS A 397 -44.84 -10.78 1.50
N ASP A 398 -44.26 -11.33 2.56
CA ASP A 398 -44.84 -11.32 3.91
C ASP A 398 -44.50 -10.05 4.72
N ALA A 399 -43.33 -9.44 4.48
CA ALA A 399 -42.88 -8.22 5.17
C ALA A 399 -43.65 -6.94 4.76
N ARG A 400 -44.57 -7.01 3.79
CA ARG A 400 -45.45 -5.87 3.47
C ARG A 400 -46.53 -5.60 4.52
N LYS A 401 -46.65 -6.42 5.58
CA LYS A 401 -47.69 -6.24 6.62
C LYS A 401 -47.19 -5.93 8.03
N THR A 402 -45.91 -6.11 8.36
CA THR A 402 -45.40 -5.82 9.72
C THR A 402 -43.92 -5.50 9.68
N ASP A 403 -43.55 -4.21 9.73
CA ASP A 403 -42.43 -3.70 10.53
C ASP A 403 -42.15 -2.21 10.25
N LYS A 404 -42.81 -1.34 11.02
CA LYS A 404 -42.35 0.03 11.29
C LYS A 404 -41.40 -0.02 12.50
N LYS A 405 -40.15 -0.43 12.29
CA LYS A 405 -38.95 -0.15 13.11
C LYS A 405 -37.89 -1.24 12.85
N ARG A 406 -37.11 -1.11 11.77
CA ARG A 406 -35.74 -1.64 11.75
C ARG A 406 -34.80 -0.47 11.53
N SER A 407 -33.79 -0.35 12.39
CA SER A 407 -32.82 0.74 12.34
C SER A 407 -32.07 0.72 11.00
N SER A 408 -31.98 1.88 10.35
CA SER A 408 -31.50 2.03 8.97
C SER A 408 -29.99 2.23 8.90
N HIS A 409 -29.21 1.52 9.72
CA HIS A 409 -27.76 1.70 9.72
C HIS A 409 -27.16 1.01 8.49
N LYS A 410 -26.61 1.81 7.57
CA LYS A 410 -25.91 1.30 6.39
C LYS A 410 -24.53 0.75 6.74
N THR A 411 -23.92 1.28 7.80
CA THR A 411 -22.56 0.96 8.26
C THR A 411 -22.59 0.63 9.75
N ALA A 412 -21.84 -0.37 10.19
CA ALA A 412 -21.48 -0.59 11.60
C ALA A 412 -19.97 -0.76 11.73
N ALA A 413 -19.43 -0.45 12.91
CA ALA A 413 -18.06 -0.78 13.27
C ALA A 413 -18.04 -1.87 14.33
N LEU A 414 -17.04 -2.75 14.31
CA LEU A 414 -16.83 -3.82 15.26
C LEU A 414 -15.41 -3.71 15.83
N LEU A 415 -15.29 -3.57 17.14
CA LEU A 415 -13.99 -3.58 17.82
C LEU A 415 -13.63 -5.03 18.14
N VAL A 416 -12.51 -5.50 17.59
CA VAL A 416 -12.04 -6.88 17.76
C VAL A 416 -11.33 -7.03 19.10
N PRO A 417 -11.69 -8.05 19.91
CA PRO A 417 -10.96 -8.35 21.14
C PRO A 417 -9.47 -8.66 20.88
N LEU A 418 -8.61 -8.22 21.81
CA LEU A 418 -7.18 -8.52 21.72
C LEU A 418 -6.95 -10.03 21.79
N GLY A 419 -6.06 -10.52 20.93
CA GLY A 419 -5.77 -11.95 20.82
C GLY A 419 -6.62 -12.68 19.78
N GLN A 420 -7.72 -12.07 19.32
CA GLN A 420 -8.61 -12.66 18.31
C GLN A 420 -8.50 -12.03 16.93
N GLU A 421 -7.59 -11.07 16.71
CA GLU A 421 -7.49 -10.28 15.47
C GLU A 421 -7.28 -11.15 14.21
N CYS A 422 -6.63 -12.30 14.38
CA CYS A 422 -6.37 -13.28 13.32
C CYS A 422 -7.45 -14.37 13.21
N SER A 423 -8.48 -14.36 14.07
CA SER A 423 -9.59 -15.31 13.97
C SER A 423 -10.29 -15.15 12.62
N TRP A 424 -10.68 -16.29 12.03
CA TRP A 424 -11.36 -16.34 10.74
C TRP A 424 -12.51 -15.33 10.64
N LEU A 425 -13.26 -15.17 11.74
CA LEU A 425 -14.42 -14.29 11.82
C LEU A 425 -14.09 -12.81 11.55
N TYR A 426 -12.92 -12.32 11.98
CA TYR A 426 -12.53 -10.90 11.86
C TYR A 426 -11.49 -10.64 10.76
N ALA A 427 -10.66 -11.64 10.47
CA ALA A 427 -9.56 -11.54 9.52
C ALA A 427 -9.98 -11.79 8.07
N THR A 428 -11.12 -12.45 7.83
CA THR A 428 -11.52 -12.89 6.48
C THR A 428 -12.74 -12.16 5.92
N PRO A 429 -12.83 -11.94 4.59
CA PRO A 429 -14.04 -11.51 3.91
C PRO A 429 -15.29 -12.35 4.23
N GLU A 430 -15.16 -13.66 4.37
CA GLU A 430 -16.26 -14.58 4.60
C GLU A 430 -16.78 -14.48 6.05
N GLY A 431 -15.87 -14.41 7.03
CA GLY A 431 -16.22 -14.09 8.41
C GLY A 431 -16.85 -12.71 8.52
N ASN A 432 -16.30 -11.71 7.82
CA ASN A 432 -16.87 -10.37 7.77
C ASN A 432 -18.24 -10.33 7.05
N GLN A 433 -18.49 -11.21 6.08
CA GLN A 433 -19.82 -11.42 5.47
C GLN A 433 -20.81 -11.94 6.49
N GLU A 434 -20.42 -12.92 7.29
CA GLU A 434 -21.25 -13.46 8.36
C GLU A 434 -21.57 -12.38 9.40
N LEU A 435 -20.56 -11.66 9.89
CA LEU A 435 -20.72 -10.55 10.81
C LEU A 435 -21.61 -9.44 10.25
N ALA A 436 -21.42 -9.04 8.98
CA ALA A 436 -22.24 -8.02 8.33
C ALA A 436 -23.69 -8.50 8.12
N CYS A 437 -23.89 -9.80 7.88
CA CYS A 437 -25.20 -10.44 7.84
C CYS A 437 -25.91 -10.38 9.19
N GLN A 438 -25.22 -10.77 10.27
CA GLN A 438 -25.73 -10.76 11.63
C GLN A 438 -26.05 -9.33 12.12
N ALA A 439 -25.15 -8.38 11.84
CA ALA A 439 -25.34 -6.96 12.18
C ALA A 439 -26.39 -6.26 11.31
N GLY A 440 -26.80 -6.86 10.18
CA GLY A 440 -27.82 -6.31 9.29
C GLY A 440 -27.38 -5.05 8.54
N VAL A 441 -26.08 -4.86 8.32
CA VAL A 441 -25.50 -3.66 7.69
C VAL A 441 -25.05 -3.92 6.25
N SER A 442 -24.92 -2.84 5.47
CA SER A 442 -24.38 -2.91 4.10
C SER A 442 -22.86 -2.85 4.08
N ARG A 443 -22.26 -2.22 5.11
CA ARG A 443 -20.82 -2.13 5.33
C ARG A 443 -20.48 -2.44 6.78
N LEU A 444 -19.46 -3.25 6.99
CA LEU A 444 -18.86 -3.55 8.28
C LEU A 444 -17.44 -2.98 8.33
N LEU A 445 -17.12 -2.20 9.36
CA LEU A 445 -15.78 -1.70 9.67
C LEU A 445 -15.21 -2.54 10.81
N VAL A 446 -14.29 -3.45 10.53
CA VAL A 446 -13.65 -4.30 11.56
C VAL A 446 -12.38 -3.61 12.04
N VAL A 447 -12.35 -3.20 13.31
CA VAL A 447 -11.28 -2.41 13.90
C VAL A 447 -10.41 -3.31 14.79
N THR A 448 -9.11 -3.31 14.53
CA THR A 448 -8.10 -3.94 15.38
C THR A 448 -7.16 -2.89 15.98
N ALA A 449 -6.74 -3.08 17.23
CA ALA A 449 -5.77 -2.20 17.86
C ALA A 449 -4.36 -2.46 17.32
N GLY A 450 -3.56 -1.39 17.25
CA GLY A 450 -2.13 -1.46 16.95
C GLY A 450 -1.32 -1.98 18.12
N VAL A 451 -0.21 -2.64 17.81
CA VAL A 451 0.66 -3.36 18.77
C VAL A 451 1.25 -2.42 19.85
N ASP A 452 1.46 -1.13 19.56
CA ASP A 452 2.14 -0.19 20.47
C ASP A 452 1.31 0.31 21.66
N GLN A 453 0.02 -0.01 21.76
CA GLN A 453 -0.86 0.63 22.75
C GLN A 453 -0.53 0.28 24.22
N PHE A 454 0.28 -0.76 24.49
CA PHE A 454 0.51 -1.24 25.86
C PHE A 454 1.93 -1.03 26.41
N HIS A 455 2.90 -0.60 25.60
CA HIS A 455 4.26 -0.31 26.12
C HIS A 455 4.33 0.89 27.06
N ALA A 456 3.29 1.74 27.10
CA ALA A 456 3.26 2.89 27.99
C ALA A 456 2.98 2.53 29.48
N THR A 457 2.64 1.29 29.82
CA THR A 457 2.30 0.89 31.20
C THR A 457 3.14 -0.23 31.82
N SER A 458 4.05 -0.86 31.07
CA SER A 458 4.75 -2.08 31.51
C SER A 458 6.28 -1.99 31.39
N ALA A 459 6.85 -0.83 31.76
CA ALA A 459 8.25 -0.80 32.17
C ALA A 459 8.38 -1.49 33.54
N GLY A 460 8.61 -2.80 33.50
CA GLY A 460 9.08 -3.61 34.64
C GLY A 460 8.03 -3.92 35.70
N ARG A 461 7.35 -5.06 35.57
CA ARG A 461 6.95 -5.93 36.69
C ARG A 461 6.50 -7.29 36.16
N GLU A 462 7.01 -8.33 36.81
CA GLU A 462 6.49 -9.70 36.74
C GLU A 462 4.96 -9.71 36.96
N GLY A 463 4.26 -10.63 36.27
CA GLY A 463 2.80 -10.66 36.13
C GLY A 463 2.01 -10.50 37.45
N PRO A 464 0.83 -9.86 37.41
CA PRO A 464 -0.39 -10.66 37.25
C PRO A 464 -1.57 -9.97 36.51
N SER A 465 -2.43 -10.81 35.92
CA SER A 465 -3.86 -10.57 35.58
C SER A 465 -4.24 -9.22 34.93
N VAL A 466 -4.37 -9.22 33.60
CA VAL A 466 -5.05 -8.18 32.81
C VAL A 466 -6.58 -8.35 32.94
N GLY A 467 -7.09 -8.31 34.19
CA GLY A 467 -8.52 -8.44 34.50
C GLY A 467 -9.28 -7.12 34.67
N GLY A 468 -8.58 -5.97 34.61
CA GLY A 468 -9.10 -4.71 35.18
C GLY A 468 -9.39 -3.55 34.22
N GLN A 469 -9.11 -3.64 32.92
CA GLN A 469 -9.22 -2.50 32.01
C GLN A 469 -10.11 -2.81 30.80
N LYS A 470 -11.44 -2.83 30.96
CA LYS A 470 -12.36 -3.24 29.86
C LYS A 470 -13.40 -2.23 29.40
N ALA A 471 -13.66 -1.12 30.11
CA ALA A 471 -14.62 -0.12 29.63
C ALA A 471 -13.93 1.17 29.13
N SER A 472 -13.04 1.74 29.95
CA SER A 472 -12.40 3.02 29.66
C SER A 472 -11.49 3.01 28.42
N VAL A 473 -10.86 1.87 28.11
CA VAL A 473 -9.99 1.74 26.91
C VAL A 473 -10.83 1.73 25.64
N PHE A 474 -11.93 0.97 25.62
CA PHE A 474 -12.83 0.94 24.46
C PHE A 474 -13.55 2.27 24.24
N ASP A 475 -13.95 2.95 25.32
CA ASP A 475 -14.53 4.30 25.23
C ASP A 475 -13.52 5.31 24.68
N ALA A 476 -12.27 5.27 25.14
CA ALA A 476 -11.20 6.12 24.59
C ALA A 476 -10.88 5.80 23.12
N MET A 477 -10.84 4.51 22.75
CA MET A 477 -10.67 4.07 21.36
C MET A 477 -11.82 4.56 20.48
N LYS A 478 -13.07 4.48 20.99
CA LYS A 478 -14.26 4.93 20.27
C LYS A 478 -14.21 6.44 19.99
N GLU A 479 -13.80 7.25 20.95
CA GLU A 479 -13.62 8.69 20.75
C GLU A 479 -12.49 9.00 19.76
N GLU A 480 -11.34 8.33 19.89
CA GLU A 480 -10.19 8.51 18.98
C GLU A 480 -10.53 8.10 17.54
N LEU A 481 -11.32 7.04 17.36
CA LEU A 481 -11.69 6.49 16.05
C LEU A 481 -12.90 7.15 15.40
N ALA A 482 -13.73 7.88 16.15
CA ALA A 482 -14.94 8.51 15.66
C ALA A 482 -14.78 9.28 14.32
N PRO A 483 -13.78 10.17 14.13
CA PRO A 483 -13.60 10.88 12.86
C PRO A 483 -13.25 9.92 11.71
N TYR A 484 -12.43 8.90 11.96
CA TYR A 484 -12.03 7.93 10.94
C TYR A 484 -13.18 7.01 10.54
N LEU A 485 -13.98 6.55 11.50
CA LEU A 485 -15.14 5.71 11.21
C LEU A 485 -16.19 6.49 10.39
N ALA A 486 -16.39 7.77 10.70
CA ALA A 486 -17.26 8.66 9.94
C ALA A 486 -16.79 8.79 8.48
N ASP A 487 -15.49 8.99 8.26
CA ASP A 487 -14.90 9.07 6.91
C ASP A 487 -14.99 7.75 6.13
N LEU A 488 -15.02 6.59 6.80
CA LEU A 488 -15.10 5.28 6.14
C LEU A 488 -16.55 4.80 5.89
N ALA A 489 -17.55 5.49 6.44
CA ALA A 489 -18.94 5.08 6.34
C ALA A 489 -19.57 5.36 4.97
N LEU A 490 -20.59 4.54 4.64
CA LEU A 490 -21.45 4.79 3.49
C LEU A 490 -22.30 6.06 3.68
N PRO A 491 -22.45 6.91 2.64
CA PRO A 491 -23.23 8.14 2.72
C PRO A 491 -24.69 7.92 3.15
N GLY A 492 -25.18 8.84 4.00
CA GLY A 492 -26.57 8.85 4.48
C GLY A 492 -26.90 7.74 5.50
N GLY A 493 -25.89 7.08 6.08
CA GLY A 493 -26.02 6.42 7.38
C GLY A 493 -25.74 7.46 8.45
N GLY A 494 -26.62 7.61 9.45
CA GLY A 494 -26.40 8.54 10.56
C GLY A 494 -25.25 8.09 11.48
N GLU A 495 -25.46 8.14 12.79
CA GLU A 495 -24.48 7.67 13.76
C GLU A 495 -24.09 6.19 13.51
N ILE A 496 -22.79 5.87 13.58
CA ILE A 496 -22.28 4.53 13.29
C ILE A 496 -22.33 3.71 14.59
N PRO A 497 -23.13 2.62 14.66
CA PRO A 497 -23.09 1.74 15.81
C PRO A 497 -21.71 1.08 15.89
N VAL A 498 -21.06 1.23 17.05
CA VAL A 498 -19.81 0.56 17.40
C VAL A 498 -20.15 -0.65 18.27
N LEU A 499 -19.93 -1.84 17.74
CA LEU A 499 -20.16 -3.13 18.38
C LEU A 499 -18.89 -3.54 19.13
N VAL A 500 -19.06 -3.99 20.37
CA VAL A 500 -17.99 -4.57 21.20
C VAL A 500 -18.38 -6.00 21.52
N VAL A 501 -17.49 -6.95 21.22
CA VAL A 501 -17.70 -8.36 21.57
C VAL A 501 -17.41 -8.53 23.07
N SER A 502 -18.31 -9.16 23.82
CA SER A 502 -18.23 -9.31 25.28
C SER A 502 -17.21 -10.35 25.75
N GLU A 503 -16.46 -10.97 24.84
CA GLU A 503 -15.45 -11.97 25.19
C GLU A 503 -14.22 -11.32 25.82
N GLU A 504 -13.67 -11.98 26.84
CA GLU A 504 -12.46 -11.51 27.52
C GLU A 504 -11.25 -11.60 26.58
N THR A 505 -10.28 -10.70 26.72
CA THR A 505 -9.03 -10.73 25.94
C THR A 505 -8.34 -12.07 26.13
N SER A 506 -8.04 -12.79 25.05
CA SER A 506 -7.38 -14.10 25.13
C SER A 506 -5.86 -13.99 25.29
N VAL A 507 -5.28 -12.79 25.32
CA VAL A 507 -3.82 -12.63 25.45
C VAL A 507 -3.38 -12.91 26.88
N HIS A 508 -2.63 -13.99 27.05
CA HIS A 508 -2.01 -14.37 28.32
C HIS A 508 -0.77 -13.52 28.62
N ALA A 509 0.12 -13.35 27.64
CA ALA A 509 1.33 -12.55 27.77
C ALA A 509 1.86 -12.08 26.39
N GLU A 510 2.43 -10.88 26.32
CA GLU A 510 3.25 -10.46 25.19
C GLU A 510 4.73 -10.69 25.55
N LEU A 511 5.43 -11.48 24.72
CA LEU A 511 6.78 -11.95 25.02
C LEU A 511 7.84 -11.12 24.30
N ALA A 512 7.54 -10.65 23.10
CA ALA A 512 8.44 -9.82 22.32
C ALA A 512 7.67 -8.95 21.32
N CYS A 513 8.18 -7.74 21.11
CA CYS A 513 7.84 -6.88 19.99
C CYS A 513 9.14 -6.35 19.39
N VAL A 514 9.52 -6.85 18.21
CA VAL A 514 10.83 -6.59 17.60
C VAL A 514 10.65 -6.07 16.20
N ARG A 515 11.39 -5.02 15.84
CA ARG A 515 11.36 -4.45 14.49
C ARG A 515 12.26 -5.25 13.54
N SER A 516 11.66 -5.77 12.49
CA SER A 516 12.30 -6.38 11.32
C SER A 516 12.35 -5.40 10.14
N PRO A 517 13.42 -5.44 9.32
CA PRO A 517 13.49 -4.69 8.07
C PRO A 517 12.54 -5.22 6.98
N LEU A 518 12.08 -6.47 7.06
CA LEU A 518 11.26 -7.14 6.04
C LEU A 518 9.80 -7.33 6.46
N ALA A 519 9.57 -7.67 7.73
CA ALA A 519 8.24 -7.95 8.28
C ALA A 519 7.60 -6.75 9.02
N GLY A 520 8.33 -5.64 9.13
CA GLY A 520 7.98 -4.54 10.02
C GLY A 520 8.09 -4.98 11.48
N TRP A 521 7.18 -4.57 12.36
CA TRP A 521 7.11 -5.13 13.71
C TRP A 521 6.68 -6.60 13.70
N ILE A 522 7.40 -7.43 14.44
CA ILE A 522 7.05 -8.82 14.72
C ILE A 522 6.66 -8.91 16.19
N THR A 523 5.44 -9.38 16.45
CA THR A 523 4.93 -9.61 17.80
C THR A 523 4.93 -11.10 18.10
N VAL A 524 5.48 -11.47 19.25
CA VAL A 524 5.37 -12.82 19.82
C VAL A 524 4.55 -12.73 21.10
N ARG A 525 3.45 -13.48 21.16
CA ARG A 525 2.52 -13.47 22.29
C ARG A 525 1.97 -14.85 22.57
N ASP A 526 1.59 -15.08 23.82
CA ASP A 526 0.84 -16.24 24.27
C ASP A 526 -0.64 -15.87 24.36
N VAL A 527 -1.50 -16.68 23.74
CA VAL A 527 -2.95 -16.59 23.87
C VAL A 527 -3.51 -17.82 24.57
N GLU A 528 -4.49 -17.65 25.45
CA GLU A 528 -5.16 -18.74 26.15
C GLU A 528 -5.83 -19.68 25.15
N CYS A 529 -5.68 -21.00 25.35
CA CYS A 529 -6.35 -22.01 24.56
C CYS A 529 -7.02 -23.06 25.45
N GLU A 530 -8.11 -23.65 24.98
CA GLU A 530 -8.83 -24.66 25.75
C GLU A 530 -7.96 -25.93 25.90
N ALA A 531 -7.94 -26.48 27.12
CA ALA A 531 -7.45 -27.83 27.33
C ALA A 531 -8.43 -28.79 26.65
N GLU A 532 -7.97 -29.60 25.70
CA GLU A 532 -8.82 -30.67 25.15
C GLU A 532 -9.23 -31.56 26.32
N SER A 533 -10.54 -31.64 26.56
CA SER A 533 -11.10 -32.47 27.62
C SER A 533 -10.88 -33.93 27.23
N ASP A 534 -9.72 -34.46 27.58
CA ASP A 534 -9.45 -35.88 27.48
C ASP A 534 -10.49 -36.57 28.37
N GLY A 535 -11.30 -37.48 27.79
CA GLY A 535 -12.53 -38.02 28.37
C GLY A 535 -12.39 -38.83 29.67
N LYS A 536 -11.27 -38.69 30.38
CA LYS A 536 -11.04 -39.26 31.70
C LYS A 536 -11.26 -38.18 32.76
N ARG A 537 -12.36 -38.31 33.49
CA ARG A 537 -12.60 -37.66 34.79
C ARG A 537 -11.44 -37.99 35.75
N GLY A 538 -10.40 -37.18 35.72
CA GLY A 538 -9.47 -36.95 36.82
C GLY A 538 -9.75 -35.56 37.40
N ALA A 539 -9.66 -35.42 38.72
CA ALA A 539 -9.90 -34.15 39.41
C ALA A 539 -9.07 -33.03 38.78
N LYS A 540 -9.69 -31.86 38.52
CA LYS A 540 -8.98 -30.62 38.22
C LYS A 540 -7.96 -30.36 39.35
N THR A 541 -6.70 -30.64 39.09
CA THR A 541 -5.59 -30.10 39.87
C THR A 541 -5.23 -28.76 39.26
N ASP A 542 -5.24 -27.70 40.09
CA ASP A 542 -5.05 -26.28 39.75
C ASP A 542 -3.63 -25.92 39.22
N GLU A 543 -2.96 -26.76 38.42
CA GLU A 543 -1.49 -26.63 38.25
C GLU A 543 -0.94 -26.46 36.82
N GLU A 544 -1.71 -26.64 35.73
CA GLU A 544 -1.16 -26.50 34.36
C GLU A 544 -1.98 -25.55 33.47
N THR A 545 -1.32 -24.53 32.93
CA THR A 545 -1.92 -23.56 31.99
C THR A 545 -1.49 -23.88 30.56
N TYR A 546 -2.44 -23.95 29.63
CA TYR A 546 -2.17 -24.14 28.20
C TYR A 546 -2.34 -22.82 27.45
N VAL A 547 -1.37 -22.52 26.60
CA VAL A 547 -1.39 -21.33 25.73
C VAL A 547 -1.00 -21.72 24.30
N CYS A 548 -1.46 -20.96 23.32
CA CYS A 548 -0.92 -20.96 21.97
C CYS A 548 0.02 -19.77 21.82
N ARG A 549 1.28 -20.05 21.52
CA ARG A 549 2.27 -19.01 21.21
C ARG A 549 2.20 -18.66 19.74
N GLN A 550 1.94 -17.38 19.45
CA GLN A 550 1.75 -16.86 18.11
C GLN A 550 2.87 -15.90 17.73
N MET A 551 3.32 -15.96 16.47
CA MET A 551 4.17 -14.96 15.82
C MET A 551 3.33 -14.23 14.76
N ILE A 552 3.26 -12.90 14.82
CA ILE A 552 2.46 -12.07 13.92
C ILE A 552 3.33 -10.97 13.33
N PHE A 553 3.24 -10.76 12.01
CA PHE A 553 3.97 -9.70 11.31
C PHE A 553 3.07 -8.50 11.06
N SER A 554 3.58 -7.29 11.29
CA SER A 554 2.83 -6.06 11.04
C SER A 554 2.59 -5.78 9.56
N CYS A 555 3.42 -6.33 8.66
CA CYS A 555 3.17 -6.27 7.21
C CYS A 555 1.97 -7.14 6.78
N ASN A 556 1.59 -8.13 7.60
CA ASN A 556 0.40 -8.97 7.40
C ASN A 556 -0.26 -9.29 8.77
N PRO A 557 -0.88 -8.30 9.43
CA PRO A 557 -1.31 -8.40 10.83
C PRO A 557 -2.55 -9.28 11.02
N GLN A 558 -3.10 -9.81 9.93
CA GLN A 558 -4.30 -10.64 9.91
C GLN A 558 -3.98 -12.13 9.79
N ALA A 559 -2.71 -12.48 9.66
CA ALA A 559 -2.25 -13.86 9.57
C ALA A 559 -1.27 -14.15 10.71
N VAL A 560 -1.55 -15.23 11.45
CA VAL A 560 -0.57 -15.83 12.35
C VAL A 560 0.47 -16.54 11.48
N GLN A 561 1.72 -16.09 11.55
CA GLN A 561 2.81 -16.64 10.76
C GLN A 561 3.28 -17.97 11.31
N SER A 562 3.26 -18.13 12.63
CA SER A 562 3.58 -19.38 13.29
C SER A 562 2.84 -19.48 14.61
N GLU A 563 2.39 -20.68 14.91
CA GLU A 563 1.68 -20.99 16.13
C GLU A 563 2.14 -22.34 16.69
N VAL A 564 2.29 -22.42 18.01
CA VAL A 564 2.59 -23.67 18.71
C VAL A 564 1.88 -23.71 20.05
N LYS A 565 1.32 -24.86 20.40
CA LYS A 565 0.71 -25.09 21.71
C LYS A 565 1.81 -25.33 22.75
N ILE A 566 1.69 -24.66 23.88
CA ILE A 566 2.65 -24.70 24.98
C ILE A 566 1.93 -25.03 26.27
N ARG A 567 2.51 -25.95 27.05
CA ARG A 567 2.14 -26.19 28.45
C ARG A 567 3.08 -25.37 29.33
N LEU A 568 2.52 -24.39 30.04
CA LEU A 568 3.26 -23.54 30.97
C LEU A 568 3.37 -24.22 32.34
N PRO A 569 4.51 -24.06 33.05
CA PRO A 569 4.67 -24.59 34.40
C PRO A 569 3.78 -23.84 35.40
N ALA A 570 3.40 -24.52 36.48
CA ALA A 570 2.67 -23.90 37.59
C ALA A 570 3.40 -22.66 38.12
N ALA A 571 2.70 -21.52 38.18
CA ALA A 571 3.24 -20.29 38.71
C ALA A 571 3.40 -20.39 40.24
N LYS A 572 4.58 -20.81 40.73
CA LYS A 572 5.20 -20.57 42.07
C LYS A 572 6.05 -21.75 42.56
N SER A 573 7.17 -22.04 41.91
CA SER A 573 8.26 -22.77 42.58
C SER A 573 9.63 -22.29 42.08
N GLU A 574 10.54 -22.01 43.03
CA GLU A 574 11.96 -21.88 42.72
C GLU A 574 12.43 -23.21 42.11
N GLY A 575 12.80 -23.18 40.82
CA GLY A 575 13.12 -24.38 40.03
C GLY A 575 12.00 -24.87 39.10
N SER A 576 11.05 -24.01 38.70
CA SER A 576 10.02 -24.37 37.73
C SER A 576 10.62 -24.91 36.42
N ARG A 577 10.02 -25.97 35.88
CA ARG A 577 10.42 -26.57 34.61
C ARG A 577 10.24 -25.55 33.47
N PRO A 578 11.06 -25.60 32.40
CA PRO A 578 10.84 -24.75 31.24
C PRO A 578 9.48 -25.05 30.59
N PRO A 579 8.89 -24.10 29.85
CA PRO A 579 7.70 -24.34 29.05
C PRO A 579 7.89 -25.53 28.11
N GLU A 580 6.88 -26.38 28.03
CA GLU A 580 6.89 -27.57 27.17
C GLU A 580 6.17 -27.26 25.86
N PHE A 581 6.88 -27.41 24.74
CA PHE A 581 6.37 -27.14 23.39
C PHE A 581 5.79 -28.43 22.80
N LEU A 582 4.49 -28.41 22.50
CA LEU A 582 3.74 -29.59 22.07
C LEU A 582 3.69 -29.68 20.55
N PHE A 583 4.86 -29.84 19.89
CA PHE A 583 4.97 -29.87 18.43
C PHE A 583 4.10 -30.94 17.76
N CYS A 584 3.87 -32.08 18.43
CA CYS A 584 3.04 -33.18 17.94
C CYS A 584 1.53 -32.97 18.17
N GLN A 585 1.13 -31.94 18.93
CA GLN A 585 -0.25 -31.46 18.98
C GLN A 585 -0.40 -30.27 18.04
N SER A 586 -0.21 -30.53 16.74
CA SER A 586 -0.13 -29.47 15.73
C SER A 586 -1.41 -28.62 15.74
N THR A 587 -1.25 -27.30 15.90
CA THR A 587 -2.35 -26.34 15.77
C THR A 587 -2.69 -26.06 14.30
N CYS A 588 -1.91 -26.60 13.36
CA CYS A 588 -2.03 -26.31 11.94
C CYS A 588 -2.18 -27.59 11.10
N ALA A 589 -3.38 -27.81 10.54
CA ALA A 589 -3.70 -29.04 9.82
C ALA A 589 -2.74 -29.33 8.65
N TYR A 590 -2.27 -28.31 7.92
CA TYR A 590 -1.38 -28.56 6.77
C TYR A 590 -0.01 -29.12 7.18
N HIS A 591 0.48 -28.90 8.41
CA HIS A 591 1.71 -29.52 8.90
C HIS A 591 1.60 -31.05 8.95
N LEU A 592 0.45 -31.55 9.38
CA LEU A 592 0.16 -32.99 9.38
C LEU A 592 -0.03 -33.54 7.96
N ALA A 593 -0.60 -32.74 7.05
CA ALA A 593 -0.67 -33.10 5.64
C ALA A 593 0.72 -33.21 4.99
N ILE A 594 1.67 -32.33 5.36
CA ILE A 594 3.07 -32.42 4.91
C ILE A 594 3.70 -33.72 5.41
N ALA A 595 3.53 -34.06 6.68
CA ALA A 595 4.02 -35.33 7.23
C ALA A 595 3.37 -36.54 6.53
N ALA A 596 2.07 -36.48 6.21
CA ALA A 596 1.38 -37.52 5.45
C ALA A 596 1.91 -37.66 4.02
N ALA A 597 2.31 -36.55 3.37
CA ALA A 597 2.85 -36.57 2.01
C ALA A 597 4.17 -37.36 1.89
N PHE A 598 4.92 -37.56 2.98
CA PHE A 598 6.13 -38.38 2.98
C PHE A 598 5.82 -39.85 2.63
N ALA A 599 4.59 -40.31 2.86
CA ALA A 599 4.15 -41.63 2.42
C ALA A 599 4.10 -41.80 0.89
N LEU A 600 4.23 -40.72 0.11
CA LEU A 600 4.32 -40.73 -1.36
C LEU A 600 5.76 -40.91 -1.88
N LEU A 601 6.78 -40.85 -1.01
CA LEU A 601 8.17 -41.11 -1.40
C LEU A 601 8.38 -42.58 -1.84
N PRO A 602 9.39 -42.89 -2.67
CA PRO A 602 9.65 -44.25 -3.11
C PRO A 602 9.84 -45.25 -1.94
N GLU A 603 9.44 -46.50 -2.12
CA GLU A 603 9.63 -47.53 -1.09
C GLU A 603 11.10 -47.76 -0.79
N GLU A 604 11.97 -47.60 -1.78
CA GLU A 604 13.42 -47.68 -1.63
C GLU A 604 13.98 -46.56 -0.74
N THR A 605 13.38 -45.37 -0.79
CA THR A 605 13.72 -44.23 0.07
C THR A 605 13.24 -44.47 1.51
N LEU A 606 12.10 -45.15 1.68
CA LEU A 606 11.51 -45.43 2.98
C LEU A 606 11.95 -46.78 3.59
N SER A 607 12.63 -47.63 2.80
CA SER A 607 12.98 -49.00 3.18
C SER A 607 13.95 -49.02 4.35
N ARG A 608 13.70 -49.98 5.25
CA ARG A 608 14.48 -50.22 6.48
C ARG A 608 15.17 -51.58 6.46
N ASP A 609 15.32 -52.19 5.29
CA ASP A 609 15.90 -53.53 5.15
C ASP A 609 17.42 -53.52 5.38
N ALA A 610 18.06 -52.35 5.30
CA ALA A 610 19.47 -52.16 5.58
C ALA A 610 19.73 -51.94 7.08
N PRO A 611 20.90 -52.36 7.61
CA PRO A 611 21.28 -52.16 9.02
C PRO A 611 21.50 -50.69 9.40
N GLN A 612 21.65 -49.78 8.42
CA GLN A 612 21.80 -48.35 8.62
C GLN A 612 20.46 -47.65 8.36
N LYS A 613 20.20 -46.55 9.08
CA LYS A 613 18.99 -45.75 8.85
C LYS A 613 19.00 -45.21 7.41
N PRO A 614 17.87 -45.26 6.70
CA PRO A 614 17.75 -44.57 5.41
C PRO A 614 17.97 -43.07 5.59
N THR A 615 18.77 -42.47 4.69
CA THR A 615 19.01 -41.03 4.66
C THR A 615 17.86 -40.33 3.95
N LEU A 616 17.34 -39.26 4.57
CA LEU A 616 16.27 -38.45 4.00
C LEU A 616 16.71 -36.99 3.94
N VAL A 617 16.86 -36.43 2.74
CA VAL A 617 17.31 -35.05 2.53
C VAL A 617 16.14 -34.16 2.16
N ALA A 618 15.88 -33.16 2.99
CA ALA A 618 14.76 -32.23 2.80
C ALA A 618 15.21 -30.77 2.95
N SER A 619 14.60 -29.87 2.18
CA SER A 619 14.72 -28.44 2.41
C SER A 619 13.35 -27.80 2.67
N LEU A 620 13.27 -26.94 3.69
CA LEU A 620 12.12 -26.12 4.03
C LEU A 620 12.42 -24.65 3.71
N LEU A 621 11.76 -24.12 2.69
CA LEU A 621 11.84 -22.72 2.30
C LEU A 621 10.75 -21.95 3.06
N GLY A 622 11.14 -21.06 3.96
CA GLY A 622 10.28 -20.42 4.96
C GLY A 622 10.36 -21.14 6.30
N LEU A 623 11.12 -20.59 7.26
CA LEU A 623 11.28 -21.18 8.59
C LEU A 623 10.10 -20.83 9.50
N GLY A 624 9.70 -19.55 9.51
CA GLY A 624 8.78 -19.01 10.51
C GLY A 624 9.31 -19.24 11.92
N GLY A 625 8.45 -19.70 12.83
CA GLY A 625 8.82 -20.13 14.19
C GLY A 625 9.52 -21.49 14.25
N GLY A 626 9.75 -22.17 13.12
CA GLY A 626 10.41 -23.49 13.08
C GLY A 626 9.53 -24.66 13.53
N VAL A 627 8.22 -24.44 13.72
CA VAL A 627 7.26 -25.44 14.23
C VAL A 627 7.16 -26.66 13.31
N LEU A 628 7.05 -26.44 12.00
CA LEU A 628 7.00 -27.53 11.02
C LEU A 628 8.32 -28.33 11.02
N ALA A 629 9.46 -27.63 11.08
CA ALA A 629 10.76 -28.28 11.12
C ALA A 629 10.90 -29.19 12.36
N GLN A 630 10.50 -28.70 13.53
CA GLN A 630 10.52 -29.48 14.76
C GLN A 630 9.56 -30.67 14.73
N LEU A 631 8.35 -30.51 14.19
CA LEU A 631 7.43 -31.63 13.98
C LEU A 631 8.06 -32.74 13.11
N LEU A 632 8.70 -32.38 12.00
CA LEU A 632 9.34 -33.34 11.10
C LEU A 632 10.52 -34.04 11.79
N VAL A 633 11.33 -33.32 12.57
CA VAL A 633 12.40 -33.91 13.38
C VAL A 633 11.83 -34.88 14.44
N CYS A 634 10.77 -34.48 15.14
CA CYS A 634 10.10 -35.32 16.14
C CYS A 634 9.55 -36.62 15.55
N LEU A 635 8.94 -36.56 14.37
CA LEU A 635 8.36 -37.74 13.72
C LEU A 635 9.43 -38.62 13.04
N PHE A 636 10.34 -38.02 12.29
CA PHE A 636 11.19 -38.76 11.36
C PHE A 636 12.65 -38.93 11.80
N GLY A 637 13.18 -38.10 12.71
CA GLY A 637 14.59 -38.16 13.13
C GLY A 637 14.98 -39.46 13.84
N ALA A 638 14.02 -40.16 14.47
CA ALA A 638 14.26 -41.47 15.05
C ALA A 638 14.37 -42.58 13.98
N SER A 639 13.59 -42.46 12.89
CA SER A 639 13.48 -43.48 11.83
C SER A 639 14.48 -43.30 10.69
N PHE A 640 14.90 -42.06 10.43
CA PHE A 640 15.72 -41.68 9.28
C PHE A 640 16.98 -40.96 9.74
N GLU A 641 18.05 -41.06 8.96
CA GLU A 641 19.11 -40.04 8.99
C GLU A 641 18.57 -38.81 8.23
N LEU A 642 17.70 -38.05 8.91
CA LEU A 642 17.06 -36.86 8.37
C LEU A 642 18.10 -35.75 8.26
N HIS A 643 18.26 -35.13 7.09
CA HIS A 643 19.02 -33.90 6.88
C HIS A 643 18.04 -32.82 6.42
N LEU A 644 17.57 -31.99 7.35
CA LEU A 644 16.60 -30.92 7.10
C LEU A 644 17.29 -29.55 7.09
N ALA A 645 17.30 -28.89 5.93
CA ALA A 645 17.81 -27.54 5.76
C ALA A 645 16.65 -26.53 5.71
N CYS A 646 16.57 -25.64 6.70
CA CYS A 646 15.59 -24.57 6.74
C CYS A 646 16.19 -23.26 6.23
N VAL A 647 15.43 -22.51 5.44
CA VAL A 647 15.86 -21.24 4.87
C VAL A 647 14.85 -20.16 5.19
N ASP A 648 15.28 -19.04 5.76
CA ASP A 648 14.44 -17.87 5.94
C ASP A 648 15.16 -16.61 5.45
N LEU A 649 14.41 -15.68 4.88
CA LEU A 649 14.98 -14.44 4.38
C LEU A 649 15.31 -13.47 5.52
N ASP A 650 14.57 -13.55 6.63
CA ASP A 650 14.64 -12.59 7.71
C ASP A 650 15.46 -13.10 8.90
N PRO A 651 16.64 -12.51 9.19
CA PRO A 651 17.44 -12.90 10.35
C PRO A 651 16.71 -12.71 11.69
N VAL A 652 15.75 -11.78 11.76
CA VAL A 652 14.96 -11.55 12.98
C VAL A 652 13.99 -12.71 13.21
N VAL A 653 13.45 -13.33 12.16
CA VAL A 653 12.57 -14.50 12.28
C VAL A 653 13.33 -15.69 12.85
N LEU A 654 14.52 -15.99 12.33
CA LEU A 654 15.38 -17.05 12.88
C LEU A 654 15.76 -16.78 14.35
N GLN A 655 16.07 -15.54 14.69
CA GLN A 655 16.35 -15.14 16.07
C GLN A 655 15.14 -15.41 16.98
N LEU A 656 13.94 -14.98 16.58
CA LEU A 656 12.73 -15.16 17.37
C LEU A 656 12.30 -16.63 17.48
N ALA A 657 12.47 -17.42 16.41
CA ALA A 657 12.24 -18.86 16.44
C ALA A 657 13.12 -19.54 17.51
N THR A 658 14.40 -19.18 17.53
CA THR A 658 15.38 -19.70 18.50
C THR A 658 15.05 -19.28 19.94
N GLN A 659 14.63 -18.02 20.14
CA GLN A 659 14.39 -17.46 21.46
C GLN A 659 13.04 -17.85 22.06
N PHE A 660 11.99 -17.93 21.25
CA PHE A 660 10.61 -18.03 21.74
C PHE A 660 9.86 -19.28 21.27
N PHE A 661 10.32 -20.00 20.25
CA PHE A 661 9.64 -21.16 19.68
C PHE A 661 10.39 -22.49 19.89
N ALA A 662 11.42 -22.50 20.75
CA ALA A 662 12.27 -23.66 21.01
C ALA A 662 12.83 -24.29 19.72
N PHE A 663 13.13 -23.46 18.72
CA PHE A 663 13.84 -23.90 17.54
C PHE A 663 15.33 -24.05 17.88
N HIS A 664 15.88 -25.24 17.67
CA HIS A 664 17.28 -25.53 17.94
C HIS A 664 17.89 -26.26 16.75
N GLU A 665 18.94 -25.69 16.18
CA GLU A 665 19.74 -26.38 15.17
C GLU A 665 20.44 -27.60 15.80
N ALA A 666 20.46 -28.70 15.06
CA ALA A 666 21.14 -29.93 15.42
C ALA A 666 21.83 -30.52 14.19
N PRO A 667 22.94 -29.92 13.70
CA PRO A 667 23.59 -30.38 12.47
C PRO A 667 24.13 -31.83 12.60
N PRO A 668 24.04 -32.66 11.55
CA PRO A 668 23.50 -32.35 10.22
C PRO A 668 21.97 -32.46 10.13
N THR A 669 21.30 -32.89 11.21
CA THR A 669 19.88 -33.24 11.21
C THR A 669 18.96 -32.07 10.92
N LEU A 670 19.21 -30.93 11.55
CA LEU A 670 18.43 -29.71 11.38
C LEU A 670 19.39 -28.53 11.33
N THR A 671 19.34 -27.78 10.23
CA THR A 671 20.13 -26.56 10.04
C THR A 671 19.21 -25.43 9.62
N ALA A 672 19.55 -24.20 9.98
CA ALA A 672 18.87 -23.02 9.49
C ALA A 672 19.86 -22.05 8.86
N THR A 673 19.45 -21.36 7.80
CA THR A 673 20.28 -20.36 7.14
C THR A 673 19.45 -19.15 6.76
N VAL A 674 20.01 -17.96 7.04
CA VAL A 674 19.44 -16.70 6.56
C VAL A 674 19.86 -16.51 5.11
N ASP A 675 18.93 -16.72 4.19
CA ASP A 675 19.21 -16.73 2.75
C ASP A 675 17.96 -16.42 1.92
N ASP A 676 18.18 -16.00 0.68
CA ASP A 676 17.10 -15.94 -0.29
C ASP A 676 16.76 -17.35 -0.79
N ALA A 677 15.50 -17.75 -0.63
CA ALA A 677 15.06 -19.10 -0.96
C ALA A 677 15.23 -19.45 -2.45
N LEU A 678 15.07 -18.50 -3.37
CA LEU A 678 15.27 -18.76 -4.81
C LEU A 678 16.76 -19.00 -5.09
N ALA A 679 17.62 -18.14 -4.56
CA ALA A 679 19.07 -18.25 -4.71
C ALA A 679 19.60 -19.55 -4.06
N PHE A 680 19.04 -19.93 -2.91
CA PHE A 680 19.36 -21.20 -2.24
C PHE A 680 19.02 -22.40 -3.13
N VAL A 681 17.80 -22.44 -3.69
CA VAL A 681 17.37 -23.52 -4.60
C VAL A 681 18.28 -23.60 -5.83
N GLU A 682 18.66 -22.46 -6.42
CA GLU A 682 19.57 -22.45 -7.57
C GLU A 682 20.91 -23.12 -7.27
N ARG A 683 21.48 -22.88 -6.07
CA ARG A 683 22.74 -23.45 -5.61
C ARG A 683 22.69 -24.93 -5.25
N LEU A 684 21.50 -25.50 -5.01
CA LEU A 684 21.38 -26.92 -4.71
C LEU A 684 21.91 -27.77 -5.88
N PRO A 685 22.61 -28.89 -5.63
CA PRO A 685 22.97 -29.82 -6.69
C PRO A 685 21.73 -30.45 -7.32
N ALA A 686 21.81 -30.81 -8.61
CA ALA A 686 20.77 -31.59 -9.26
C ALA A 686 20.60 -32.95 -8.56
N HIS A 687 19.35 -33.43 -8.47
CA HIS A 687 19.01 -34.71 -7.82
C HIS A 687 19.56 -34.86 -6.37
N SER A 688 19.54 -33.77 -5.60
CA SER A 688 20.02 -33.77 -4.22
C SER A 688 18.92 -33.91 -3.17
N GLN A 689 17.66 -33.62 -3.52
CA GLN A 689 16.55 -33.52 -2.57
C GLN A 689 15.57 -34.68 -2.72
N ASP A 690 15.20 -35.31 -1.61
CA ASP A 690 14.05 -36.22 -1.54
C ASP A 690 12.75 -35.41 -1.39
N VAL A 691 12.80 -34.33 -0.60
CA VAL A 691 11.66 -33.44 -0.35
C VAL A 691 12.07 -31.96 -0.45
N LEU A 692 11.29 -31.17 -1.18
CA LEU A 692 11.34 -29.70 -1.13
C LEU A 692 10.01 -29.18 -0.61
N VAL A 693 10.02 -28.36 0.44
CA VAL A 693 8.82 -27.70 0.98
C VAL A 693 8.92 -26.20 0.75
N VAL A 694 7.90 -25.60 0.14
CA VAL A 694 7.76 -24.14 0.02
C VAL A 694 6.63 -23.68 0.94
N ASP A 695 7.01 -22.96 2.00
CA ASP A 695 6.11 -22.37 3.00
C ASP A 695 6.37 -20.85 3.09
N ILE A 696 6.31 -20.19 1.93
CA ILE A 696 6.58 -18.74 1.80
C ILE A 696 5.32 -18.05 1.31
N ASN A 697 4.77 -17.20 2.17
CA ASN A 697 3.59 -16.40 1.87
C ASN A 697 3.89 -15.29 0.84
N ASN A 698 2.84 -14.86 0.14
CA ASN A 698 2.88 -13.69 -0.71
C ASN A 698 2.81 -12.41 0.13
N SER A 699 3.68 -11.44 -0.16
CA SER A 699 3.71 -10.14 0.54
C SER A 699 2.68 -9.14 0.01
N ALA A 700 2.05 -9.40 -1.15
CA ALA A 700 1.06 -8.52 -1.74
C ALA A 700 -0.34 -8.71 -1.12
N SER A 701 -0.77 -7.76 -0.29
CA SER A 701 -2.07 -7.77 0.42
C SER A 701 -3.32 -7.72 -0.47
N SER A 702 -3.16 -7.48 -1.78
CA SER A 702 -4.25 -7.40 -2.77
C SER A 702 -4.24 -8.52 -3.82
N SER A 703 -3.33 -9.50 -3.72
CA SER A 703 -3.30 -10.64 -4.66
C SER A 703 -4.39 -11.66 -4.31
N ALA A 704 -5.01 -12.25 -5.34
CA ALA A 704 -5.92 -13.39 -5.17
C ALA A 704 -5.19 -14.70 -4.76
N LEU A 705 -3.85 -14.69 -4.80
CA LEU A 705 -2.96 -15.74 -4.33
C LEU A 705 -2.25 -15.27 -3.05
N THR A 706 -2.53 -15.91 -1.93
CA THR A 706 -1.92 -15.59 -0.63
C THR A 706 -0.70 -16.46 -0.34
N CYS A 707 -0.70 -17.71 -0.78
CA CYS A 707 0.44 -18.63 -0.62
C CYS A 707 0.46 -19.64 -1.78
N PRO A 708 1.62 -19.96 -2.38
CA PRO A 708 2.94 -19.35 -2.12
C PRO A 708 3.09 -17.98 -2.80
N SER A 709 4.26 -17.35 -2.71
CA SER A 709 4.57 -16.14 -3.48
C SER A 709 4.53 -16.38 -5.00
N GLU A 710 4.15 -15.37 -5.81
CA GLU A 710 4.10 -15.55 -7.28
C GLU A 710 5.47 -15.90 -7.90
N ALA A 711 6.57 -15.48 -7.26
CA ALA A 711 7.92 -15.79 -7.71
C ALA A 711 8.22 -17.30 -7.67
N MET A 712 7.73 -18.00 -6.64
CA MET A 712 7.91 -19.45 -6.49
C MET A 712 7.15 -20.26 -7.55
N LEU A 713 6.10 -19.68 -8.14
CA LEU A 713 5.27 -20.34 -9.16
C LEU A 713 5.69 -19.99 -10.60
N GLN A 714 6.76 -19.24 -10.81
CA GLN A 714 7.28 -18.97 -12.14
C GLN A 714 7.79 -20.27 -12.78
N ALA A 715 7.54 -20.45 -14.08
CA ALA A 715 7.82 -21.71 -14.77
C ALA A 715 9.31 -22.11 -14.69
N ASN A 716 10.23 -21.14 -14.81
CA ASN A 716 11.67 -21.37 -14.67
C ASN A 716 12.07 -21.80 -13.24
N VAL A 717 11.41 -21.25 -12.22
CA VAL A 717 11.68 -21.59 -10.82
C VAL A 717 11.14 -22.99 -10.50
N LEU A 718 9.92 -23.31 -10.93
CA LEU A 718 9.35 -24.65 -10.82
C LEU A 718 10.20 -25.70 -11.54
N GLU A 719 10.69 -25.38 -12.74
CA GLU A 719 11.62 -26.24 -13.49
C GLU A 719 12.95 -26.41 -12.74
N CYS A 720 13.50 -25.32 -12.17
CA CYS A 720 14.69 -25.39 -11.34
C CYS A 720 14.48 -26.35 -10.16
N MET A 721 13.42 -26.19 -9.37
CA MET A 721 13.07 -27.09 -8.26
C MET A 721 12.92 -28.54 -8.74
N ARG A 722 12.23 -28.77 -9.87
CA ARG A 722 12.07 -30.09 -10.48
C ARG A 722 13.41 -30.78 -10.72
N THR A 723 14.43 -30.07 -11.20
CA THR A 723 15.77 -30.63 -11.45
C THR A 723 16.54 -30.97 -10.16
N LYS A 724 16.18 -30.36 -9.02
CA LYS A 724 16.83 -30.64 -7.73
C LYS A 724 16.29 -31.90 -7.06
N LEU A 725 15.08 -32.34 -7.43
CA LEU A 725 14.46 -33.55 -6.90
C LEU A 725 15.15 -34.82 -7.43
N ARG A 726 15.36 -35.79 -6.55
CA ARG A 726 15.73 -37.15 -6.90
C ARG A 726 14.60 -37.86 -7.67
N PRO A 727 14.88 -38.96 -8.39
CA PRO A 727 13.82 -39.79 -8.96
C PRO A 727 12.79 -40.20 -7.88
N GLY A 728 11.53 -39.81 -8.07
CA GLY A 728 10.46 -40.04 -7.10
C GLY A 728 10.40 -39.07 -5.91
N GLY A 729 11.33 -38.10 -5.82
CA GLY A 729 11.27 -37.01 -4.86
C GLY A 729 10.08 -36.08 -5.10
N ILE A 730 9.66 -35.39 -4.05
CA ILE A 730 8.43 -34.59 -4.05
C ILE A 730 8.68 -33.12 -3.71
N LEU A 731 8.00 -32.24 -4.42
CA LEU A 731 7.84 -30.82 -4.10
C LEU A 731 6.48 -30.60 -3.44
N LEU A 732 6.49 -29.94 -2.30
CA LEU A 732 5.34 -29.65 -1.46
C LEU A 732 5.18 -28.14 -1.31
N PHE A 733 3.97 -27.62 -1.47
CA PHE A 733 3.70 -26.23 -1.10
C PHE A 733 2.23 -26.01 -0.78
N ASN A 734 1.98 -25.09 0.15
CA ASN A 734 0.64 -24.68 0.52
C ASN A 734 0.07 -23.75 -0.55
N LEU A 735 -1.02 -24.14 -1.20
CA LEU A 735 -1.73 -23.33 -2.19
C LEU A 735 -2.98 -22.73 -1.55
N LEU A 736 -2.86 -21.47 -1.12
CA LEU A 736 -3.97 -20.63 -0.69
C LEU A 736 -4.26 -19.60 -1.78
N SER A 737 -5.26 -19.91 -2.60
CA SER A 737 -5.82 -18.97 -3.57
C SER A 737 -7.34 -18.96 -3.51
N ARG A 738 -7.90 -17.75 -3.45
CA ARG A 738 -9.35 -17.53 -3.40
C ARG A 738 -9.97 -17.34 -4.79
N CYS A 739 -9.15 -17.34 -5.84
CA CYS A 739 -9.60 -17.24 -7.23
C CYS A 739 -9.56 -18.63 -7.90
N PRO A 740 -10.73 -19.25 -8.20
CA PRO A 740 -10.77 -20.55 -8.86
C PRO A 740 -10.08 -20.56 -10.22
N GLN A 741 -10.07 -19.42 -10.93
CA GLN A 741 -9.36 -19.30 -12.20
C GLN A 741 -7.83 -19.33 -11.98
N SER A 742 -7.31 -18.52 -11.05
CA SER A 742 -5.88 -18.53 -10.73
C SER A 742 -5.43 -19.91 -10.24
N LYS A 743 -6.23 -20.58 -9.42
CA LYS A 743 -5.98 -21.96 -8.99
C LYS A 743 -5.90 -22.92 -10.18
N ARG A 744 -6.84 -22.85 -11.13
CA ARG A 744 -6.81 -23.66 -12.36
C ARG A 744 -5.57 -23.38 -13.21
N GLU A 745 -5.18 -22.13 -13.37
CA GLU A 745 -3.99 -21.74 -14.13
C GLU A 745 -2.70 -22.27 -13.48
N ILE A 746 -2.60 -22.19 -12.14
CA ILE A 746 -1.48 -22.74 -11.38
C ILE A 746 -1.42 -24.27 -11.53
N ILE A 747 -2.54 -24.97 -11.34
CA ILE A 747 -2.60 -26.43 -11.52
C ILE A 747 -2.24 -26.83 -12.96
N GLY A 748 -2.73 -26.08 -13.96
CA GLY A 748 -2.39 -26.31 -15.37
C GLY A 748 -0.88 -26.14 -15.64
N ARG A 749 -0.23 -25.16 -15.00
CA ARG A 749 1.23 -24.99 -15.09
C ARG A 749 1.98 -26.14 -14.43
N LEU A 750 1.59 -26.53 -13.22
CA LEU A 750 2.22 -27.62 -12.48
C LEU A 750 2.11 -28.95 -13.24
N THR A 751 0.92 -29.29 -13.72
CA THR A 751 0.68 -30.51 -14.53
C THR A 751 1.37 -30.48 -15.89
N SER A 752 1.84 -29.31 -16.36
CA SER A 752 2.69 -29.22 -17.56
C SER A 752 4.18 -29.46 -17.30
N ILE A 753 4.63 -29.30 -16.05
CA ILE A 753 6.04 -29.39 -15.63
C ILE A 753 6.33 -30.71 -14.92
N PHE A 754 5.41 -31.15 -14.06
CA PHE A 754 5.53 -32.36 -13.25
C PHE A 754 4.65 -33.47 -13.81
N SER A 755 5.17 -34.70 -13.84
CA SER A 755 4.42 -35.87 -14.33
C SER A 755 3.34 -36.35 -13.35
N PHE A 756 3.45 -35.93 -12.08
CA PHE A 756 2.52 -36.26 -11.03
C PHE A 756 2.20 -35.01 -10.22
N VAL A 757 0.91 -34.72 -10.08
CA VAL A 757 0.40 -33.64 -9.24
C VAL A 757 -0.78 -34.18 -8.45
N SER A 758 -0.79 -33.97 -7.14
CA SER A 758 -1.90 -34.33 -6.26
C SER A 758 -2.12 -33.23 -5.21
N ALA A 759 -3.22 -33.31 -4.48
CA ALA A 759 -3.57 -32.35 -3.45
C ALA A 759 -4.19 -33.01 -2.22
N PHE A 760 -3.87 -32.48 -1.03
CA PHE A 760 -4.63 -32.71 0.20
C PHE A 760 -5.52 -31.49 0.48
N SER A 761 -6.84 -31.69 0.58
CA SER A 761 -7.78 -30.62 0.96
C SER A 761 -7.79 -30.41 2.47
N MET A 762 -7.68 -29.17 2.94
CA MET A 762 -7.75 -28.87 4.37
C MET A 762 -9.17 -29.04 4.93
N PRO A 763 -9.36 -29.54 6.18
CA PRO A 763 -10.69 -29.85 6.73
C PRO A 763 -11.65 -28.66 6.89
N ALA A 764 -11.13 -27.46 7.15
CA ALA A 764 -11.90 -26.27 7.49
C ALA A 764 -11.43 -25.01 6.72
N ASP A 765 -10.64 -25.20 5.66
CA ASP A 765 -10.02 -24.11 4.91
C ASP A 765 -10.05 -24.41 3.40
N VAL A 766 -10.00 -23.36 2.58
CA VAL A 766 -9.91 -23.45 1.10
C VAL A 766 -8.52 -23.85 0.62
N ASN A 767 -7.55 -23.90 1.54
CA ASN A 767 -6.16 -24.28 1.30
C ASN A 767 -6.05 -25.72 0.81
N GLU A 768 -5.10 -25.94 -0.08
CA GLU A 768 -4.67 -27.27 -0.47
C GLU A 768 -3.16 -27.40 -0.35
N LEU A 769 -2.69 -28.49 0.24
CA LEU A 769 -1.30 -28.86 0.12
C LEU A 769 -1.11 -29.53 -1.24
N ILE A 770 -0.36 -28.89 -2.13
CA ILE A 770 -0.05 -29.43 -3.44
C ILE A 770 1.22 -30.27 -3.37
N VAL A 771 1.18 -31.45 -3.97
CA VAL A 771 2.30 -32.38 -4.07
C VAL A 771 2.63 -32.59 -5.54
N CYS A 772 3.88 -32.30 -5.93
CA CYS A 772 4.38 -32.46 -7.27
C CYS A 772 5.54 -33.46 -7.30
N GLY A 773 5.52 -34.42 -8.23
CA GLY A 773 6.55 -35.45 -8.38
C GLY A 773 7.07 -35.55 -9.81
N THR A 774 8.32 -35.97 -9.96
CA THR A 774 8.98 -36.22 -11.26
C THR A 774 8.63 -37.57 -11.88
N ALA A 775 7.98 -38.44 -11.10
CA ALA A 775 7.34 -39.67 -11.52
C ALA A 775 6.09 -39.91 -10.65
N PRO A 776 5.07 -40.62 -11.15
CA PRO A 776 3.98 -41.10 -10.30
C PRO A 776 4.54 -42.04 -9.22
N PRO A 777 4.09 -41.94 -7.96
CA PRO A 777 4.48 -42.87 -6.92
C PRO A 777 4.02 -44.29 -7.28
N SER A 778 4.96 -45.25 -7.22
CA SER A 778 4.68 -46.66 -7.49
C SER A 778 3.54 -47.15 -6.60
N HIS A 779 2.50 -47.73 -7.20
CA HIS A 779 1.37 -48.35 -6.52
C HIS A 779 0.45 -47.41 -5.71
N VAL A 780 0.57 -46.08 -5.85
CA VAL A 780 -0.35 -45.14 -5.19
C VAL A 780 -1.21 -44.41 -6.22
N THR A 781 -2.42 -44.92 -6.45
CA THR A 781 -3.38 -44.36 -7.42
C THR A 781 -4.71 -43.96 -6.79
N THR A 782 -5.01 -44.52 -5.61
CA THR A 782 -6.26 -44.30 -4.89
C THR A 782 -6.01 -43.89 -3.44
N PRO A 783 -6.99 -43.24 -2.78
CA PRO A 783 -6.95 -43.00 -1.34
C PRO A 783 -6.67 -44.24 -0.49
N ALA A 784 -7.13 -45.43 -0.93
CA ALA A 784 -6.88 -46.69 -0.23
C ALA A 784 -5.41 -47.11 -0.31
N ASP A 785 -4.77 -46.90 -1.47
CA ASP A 785 -3.34 -47.18 -1.64
C ASP A 785 -2.51 -46.25 -0.73
N LEU A 786 -2.85 -44.96 -0.71
CA LEU A 786 -2.20 -44.00 0.17
C LEU A 786 -2.43 -44.35 1.65
N GLN A 787 -3.63 -44.80 2.02
CA GLN A 787 -3.90 -45.28 3.38
C GLN A 787 -2.96 -46.43 3.78
N ALA A 788 -2.78 -47.42 2.90
CA ALA A 788 -1.88 -48.53 3.18
C ALA A 788 -0.42 -48.07 3.38
N ARG A 789 0.02 -47.09 2.58
CA ARG A 789 1.35 -46.48 2.68
C ARG A 789 1.54 -45.67 3.96
N LEU A 790 0.52 -44.91 4.38
CA LEU A 790 0.52 -44.18 5.64
C LEU A 790 0.56 -45.14 6.83
N ASP A 791 -0.25 -46.20 6.81
CA ASP A 791 -0.26 -47.21 7.88
C ASP A 791 1.13 -47.88 8.00
N ALA A 792 1.75 -48.26 6.88
CA ALA A 792 3.09 -48.84 6.87
C ALA A 792 4.15 -47.87 7.43
N LEU A 793 4.18 -46.63 6.92
CA LEU A 793 5.14 -45.61 7.35
C LEU A 793 5.01 -45.31 8.85
N PHE A 794 3.80 -44.97 9.31
CA PHE A 794 3.60 -44.51 10.69
C PHE A 794 3.62 -45.65 11.71
N SER A 795 3.31 -46.89 11.32
CA SER A 795 3.57 -48.07 12.16
C SER A 795 5.07 -48.22 12.42
N ALA A 796 5.88 -48.18 11.36
CA ALA A 796 7.33 -48.29 11.49
C ALA A 796 7.93 -47.10 12.26
N VAL A 797 7.45 -45.88 12.01
CA VAL A 797 7.86 -44.69 12.78
C VAL A 797 7.52 -44.84 14.27
N GLY A 798 6.31 -45.29 14.60
CA GLY A 798 5.89 -45.52 15.98
C GLY A 798 6.77 -46.56 16.72
N GLU A 799 7.20 -47.62 16.02
CA GLU A 799 8.13 -48.61 16.58
C GLU A 799 9.49 -48.00 16.91
N ASP A 800 10.06 -47.17 16.05
CA ASP A 800 11.35 -46.53 16.32
C ASP A 800 11.27 -45.45 17.40
N LEU A 801 10.19 -44.68 17.43
CA LEU A 801 9.94 -43.68 18.48
C LEU A 801 9.82 -44.32 19.87
N SER A 802 9.28 -45.55 19.94
CA SER A 802 9.22 -46.30 21.20
C SER A 802 10.61 -46.63 21.78
N LYS A 803 11.62 -46.80 20.92
CA LYS A 803 13.01 -47.14 21.34
C LYS A 803 13.75 -45.94 21.93
N VAL A 804 13.34 -44.72 21.58
CA VAL A 804 13.97 -43.46 22.02
C VAL A 804 13.17 -42.70 23.09
N GLY A 805 12.02 -43.23 23.53
CA GLY A 805 11.20 -42.62 24.58
C GLY A 805 10.49 -41.33 24.16
N ALA A 806 10.18 -41.16 22.87
CA ALA A 806 9.50 -39.99 22.34
C ALA A 806 7.97 -40.19 22.35
N ASP A 807 7.37 -40.16 23.55
CA ASP A 807 5.97 -40.58 23.74
C ASP A 807 4.95 -39.75 22.96
N ASP A 808 5.08 -38.42 22.89
CA ASP A 808 4.14 -37.56 22.15
C ASP A 808 4.13 -37.85 20.64
N ALA A 809 5.31 -37.93 20.04
CA ALA A 809 5.46 -38.27 18.62
C ALA A 809 4.95 -39.69 18.34
N ARG A 810 5.19 -40.63 19.26
CA ARG A 810 4.69 -42.00 19.16
C ARG A 810 3.17 -42.06 19.22
N MET A 811 2.54 -41.27 20.10
CA MET A 811 1.08 -41.18 20.20
C MET A 811 0.47 -40.65 18.89
N LEU A 812 1.04 -39.57 18.32
CA LEU A 812 0.62 -39.04 17.03
C LEU A 812 0.80 -40.06 15.89
N ALA A 813 1.96 -40.73 15.81
CA ALA A 813 2.20 -41.77 14.80
C ALA A 813 1.20 -42.94 14.91
N ALA A 814 0.81 -43.33 16.13
CA ALA A 814 -0.16 -44.40 16.36
C ALA A 814 -1.63 -43.99 16.10
N GLU A 815 -1.92 -42.71 15.86
CA GLU A 815 -3.27 -42.18 15.71
C GLU A 815 -3.89 -42.48 14.34
N LYS A 816 -4.40 -43.70 14.16
CA LYS A 816 -4.97 -44.17 12.88
C LYS A 816 -6.11 -43.29 12.33
N SER A 817 -6.89 -42.63 13.19
CA SER A 817 -7.96 -41.71 12.78
C SER A 817 -7.41 -40.51 12.01
N THR A 818 -6.31 -39.92 12.49
CA THR A 818 -5.66 -38.75 11.89
C THR A 818 -5.15 -39.08 10.49
N TRP A 819 -4.38 -40.15 10.34
CA TRP A 819 -3.83 -40.55 9.03
C TRP A 819 -4.92 -40.99 8.04
N ARG A 820 -5.99 -41.63 8.54
CA ARG A 820 -7.19 -41.93 7.73
C ARG A 820 -7.91 -40.69 7.24
N GLY A 821 -7.98 -39.65 8.06
CA GLY A 821 -8.52 -38.37 7.64
C GLY A 821 -7.74 -37.78 6.45
N TRP A 822 -6.42 -37.90 6.44
CA TRP A 822 -5.58 -37.37 5.37
C TRP A 822 -5.66 -38.15 4.06
N SER A 823 -5.67 -39.48 4.10
CA SER A 823 -5.83 -40.29 2.87
C SER A 823 -7.16 -40.01 2.17
N GLN A 824 -8.25 -39.83 2.93
CA GLN A 824 -9.58 -39.49 2.41
C GLN A 824 -9.65 -38.09 1.79
N ARG A 825 -8.75 -37.18 2.18
CA ARG A 825 -8.68 -35.80 1.68
C ARG A 825 -7.70 -35.63 0.52
N TRP A 826 -7.06 -36.73 0.11
CA TRP A 826 -6.08 -36.74 -0.95
C TRP A 826 -6.71 -37.08 -2.31
N ARG A 827 -6.27 -36.39 -3.37
CA ARG A 827 -6.69 -36.65 -4.75
C ARG A 827 -5.57 -36.32 -5.75
N ILE A 828 -5.54 -37.06 -6.85
CA ILE A 828 -4.69 -36.75 -8.00
C ILE A 828 -5.33 -35.60 -8.80
N LEU A 829 -4.52 -34.67 -9.31
CA LEU A 829 -4.94 -33.56 -10.15
C LEU A 829 -4.55 -33.83 -11.60
N GLU A 830 -5.53 -33.84 -12.49
CA GLU A 830 -5.32 -34.07 -13.92
C GLU A 830 -5.36 -32.78 -14.74
N ASN A 831 -4.75 -32.80 -15.93
CA ASN A 831 -4.75 -31.67 -16.85
C ASN A 831 -6.15 -31.54 -17.48
N SER A 832 -6.84 -30.42 -17.21
CA SER A 832 -8.24 -30.17 -17.58
C SER A 832 -8.55 -30.07 -19.09
N LYS A 833 -7.60 -30.40 -19.97
CA LYS A 833 -7.82 -30.46 -21.43
C LYS A 833 -8.76 -31.58 -21.89
N ARG A 834 -9.39 -32.35 -20.98
CA ARG A 834 -10.33 -33.43 -21.31
C ARG A 834 -11.80 -33.18 -20.91
N GLU A 835 -12.12 -32.11 -20.19
CA GLU A 835 -13.47 -31.93 -19.61
C GLU A 835 -14.46 -31.06 -20.42
N ASP A 836 -14.08 -30.51 -21.57
CA ASP A 836 -15.00 -29.73 -22.43
C ASP A 836 -15.96 -30.59 -23.29
N THR A 837 -16.17 -31.88 -22.97
CA THR A 837 -17.07 -32.75 -23.76
C THR A 837 -18.28 -33.33 -23.03
N ASP A 838 -18.51 -33.07 -21.73
CA ASP A 838 -19.59 -33.78 -21.02
C ASP A 838 -20.48 -32.94 -20.08
N MET A 839 -20.62 -31.63 -20.35
CA MET A 839 -21.64 -30.79 -19.69
C MET A 839 -22.91 -30.63 -20.54
N SER A 840 -23.38 -31.72 -21.14
CA SER A 840 -24.72 -31.82 -21.74
C SER A 840 -25.48 -33.09 -21.34
N SER A 841 -25.39 -33.52 -20.08
CA SER A 841 -26.42 -34.38 -19.47
C SER A 841 -26.15 -34.60 -17.98
N THR A 842 -26.81 -33.81 -17.12
CA THR A 842 -27.65 -34.25 -15.98
C THR A 842 -28.19 -33.04 -15.24
#